data_AF-A0A3S1AQN8-F1
#
_entry.id   AF-A0A3S1AQN8-F1
#
_cell.length_a   1.000
_cell.length_b   1.000
_cell.length_c   1.000
_cell.angle_alpha   90.00
_cell.angle_beta   90.00
_cell.angle_gamma   90.00
#
_symmetry.space_group_name_H-M   'P 1'
#
loop_
_entity.id
_entity.type
_entity.pdbx_description
1 polymer ?
#
loop_
_entity_poly.entity_id
_entity_poly.type
_entity_poly.pdbx_seq_one_letter_code
_entity_poly.pdbx_strand_id
1 'polypeptide(L)'
;MIRLRGLSELVSFLANTVVMIVATMKKLSKKISKPPVSPAFKVVLALLVVAVLLALLGHNYLSNMAATDGLAARSLSKMFPDGHNRVLGPNNFPFPEGVHYYTDPEGGRPQLKAYQIQIEELRQIKVSLSNDLRDLESKRLHLQTSIQQYKTSIEELKAQHSGLTREMSQLKLTLEQLRFERDESQSYIPNIRAPVHIIKDADPLWDADGADGAGGVNPEQIPEGFHPSSCSMETCFDFSRCSLVSGFPVYFYDPVVHPSSATVFNESVLATVRTFFKENAYRTNMPGDACVFVVFLGGGLSQNQDPLSFREMERFLYDLPYWDGDGRNHVLIYLSQTELYDPLEGVNTGRALVARTIFTGTAFRDGFDIVIPPNIGPVSGENLWKDLPPLSPIRRKLLLSYWGQIVLPSQALSHNSQSRTKHKRMSEQEDPYVSNNRRRHRKPLAVLQNPRGPASSHKNYPFHFLERAIVSSIEGFSNSVQGEILVDTSCEGAKIFSSPPANSSSTLSGAPLGKLPVSDWSLCGTEQARASVLLHSTFSLVLAPLNSTLDSTLAFQTRVLESLAHGSVPVVVGSTLRSRRLLPFAESLQWESAALTLPVPRITEVPFYLQSYPDEDIAAFRLMGRETPHFGKTHFGTYPSRTLPQTLLAVLRRRLDIPALPILDEPSPSVFPANFTPLAYEGPDVEPDTDEVLGPIETPFASETFRRNFSVGLVSDMFNKFGDPFNLYPHTPFQPVLPSESKFLGSNYGFRPVNRGAGGDGVTFSQALGGNFQREQFTIVMLTYKREVVLMQALQRFKGLPFLNKVIVVWNSEIPPSPELKWPQIGVPIKVVKTERNSLNNRFLPYADIETEAILSIDDDAHLRHDEIVFGFRVWREERNRVVGFPGRYHAWNLADQMWNYNSNYSCELSMILTGAAFFHKYYAFLYSYVMPAAIRDKVDEYLNCEDIAMNFLVSH
;
A
#
# COMPACT_ATOMS: atom_id res chain seq x y z
N MET A 1 63.95 19.31 -32.09
CA MET A 1 63.74 17.84 -32.15
C MET A 1 62.47 17.36 -31.43
N ILE A 2 62.04 17.94 -30.30
CA ILE A 2 60.89 17.41 -29.52
C ILE A 2 59.57 17.32 -30.32
N ARG A 3 59.25 18.29 -31.20
CA ARG A 3 58.06 18.25 -32.09
C ARG A 3 57.99 17.09 -33.10
N LEU A 4 59.03 16.26 -33.24
CA LEU A 4 59.04 15.11 -34.16
C LEU A 4 58.67 13.76 -33.51
N ARG A 5 58.75 13.62 -32.18
CA ARG A 5 58.40 12.33 -31.51
C ARG A 5 56.89 12.12 -31.39
N GLY A 6 56.14 13.14 -31.00
CA GLY A 6 54.68 13.05 -30.88
C GLY A 6 53.99 12.73 -32.23
N LEU A 7 54.57 13.15 -33.36
CA LEU A 7 54.09 12.78 -34.69
C LEU A 7 54.31 11.30 -35.02
N SER A 8 55.45 10.71 -34.67
CA SER A 8 55.66 9.26 -34.86
C SER A 8 54.78 8.40 -33.94
N GLU A 9 54.52 8.86 -32.71
CA GLU A 9 53.64 8.15 -31.77
C GLU A 9 52.16 8.23 -32.21
N LEU A 10 51.68 9.40 -32.64
CA LEU A 10 50.32 9.56 -33.17
C LEU A 10 50.07 8.73 -34.43
N VAL A 11 51.04 8.70 -35.37
CA VAL A 11 50.97 7.87 -36.59
C VAL A 11 51.00 6.37 -36.24
N SER A 12 51.81 5.97 -35.26
CA SER A 12 51.86 4.56 -34.81
C SER A 12 50.57 4.13 -34.11
N PHE A 13 49.96 5.01 -33.32
CA PHE A 13 48.66 4.78 -32.69
C PHE A 13 47.57 4.60 -33.77
N LEU A 14 47.42 5.56 -34.68
CA LEU A 14 46.44 5.51 -35.76
C LEU A 14 46.62 4.29 -36.67
N ALA A 15 47.86 3.92 -37.01
CA ALA A 15 48.15 2.71 -37.77
C ALA A 15 47.69 1.44 -37.05
N ASN A 16 47.96 1.32 -35.74
CA ASN A 16 47.51 0.18 -34.93
C ASN A 16 45.98 0.13 -34.80
N THR A 17 45.31 1.28 -34.64
CA THR A 17 43.84 1.36 -34.62
C THR A 17 43.24 0.88 -35.95
N VAL A 18 43.79 1.32 -37.09
CA VAL A 18 43.35 0.88 -38.42
C VAL A 18 43.59 -0.62 -38.62
N VAL A 19 44.73 -1.16 -38.18
CA VAL A 19 45.01 -2.61 -38.23
C VAL A 19 44.02 -3.41 -37.38
N MET A 20 43.67 -2.95 -36.17
CA MET A 20 42.63 -3.58 -35.35
C MET A 20 41.25 -3.54 -36.00
N ILE A 21 40.86 -2.41 -36.60
CA ILE A 21 39.57 -2.26 -37.29
C ILE A 21 39.51 -3.21 -38.50
N VAL A 22 40.57 -3.27 -39.33
CA VAL A 22 40.65 -4.18 -40.48
C VAL A 22 40.64 -5.66 -40.04
N ALA A 23 41.31 -6.01 -38.94
CA ALA A 23 41.26 -7.36 -38.37
C ALA A 23 39.86 -7.72 -37.87
N THR A 24 39.17 -6.77 -37.25
CA THR A 24 37.79 -6.93 -36.75
C THR A 24 36.77 -7.05 -37.88
N MET A 25 36.91 -6.24 -38.94
CA MET A 25 36.08 -6.38 -40.15
C MET A 25 36.35 -7.69 -40.90
N LYS A 26 37.60 -8.20 -40.93
CA LYS A 26 37.90 -9.55 -41.45
C LYS A 26 37.27 -10.65 -40.59
N LYS A 27 37.20 -10.50 -39.26
CA LYS A 27 36.45 -11.41 -38.38
C LYS A 27 34.94 -11.37 -38.62
N LEU A 28 34.34 -10.19 -38.78
CA LEU A 28 32.91 -10.05 -39.14
C LEU A 28 32.60 -10.67 -40.50
N SER A 29 33.41 -10.38 -41.52
CA SER A 29 33.28 -10.94 -42.87
C SER A 29 33.26 -12.48 -42.87
N LYS A 30 34.18 -13.13 -42.13
CA LYS A 30 34.18 -14.58 -41.92
C LYS A 30 32.97 -15.12 -41.12
N LYS A 31 32.28 -14.29 -40.35
CA LYS A 31 31.03 -14.68 -39.63
C LYS A 31 29.80 -14.59 -40.54
N ILE A 32 29.81 -13.70 -41.53
CA ILE A 32 28.69 -13.44 -42.47
C ILE A 32 28.60 -14.52 -43.58
N SER A 33 29.67 -15.30 -43.82
CA SER A 33 29.71 -16.33 -44.87
C SER A 33 29.03 -17.67 -44.50
N LYS A 34 28.10 -17.69 -43.54
CA LYS A 34 27.23 -18.84 -43.24
C LYS A 34 25.76 -18.43 -43.33
N PRO A 35 24.90 -19.16 -44.06
CA PRO A 35 23.46 -18.87 -44.11
C PRO A 35 22.73 -19.42 -42.88
N PRO A 36 21.48 -18.98 -42.61
CA PRO A 36 20.72 -17.94 -43.32
C PRO A 36 20.64 -16.62 -42.52
N VAL A 37 20.90 -15.49 -43.19
CA VAL A 37 20.64 -14.14 -42.65
C VAL A 37 19.93 -13.32 -43.73
N SER A 38 18.84 -12.65 -43.36
CA SER A 38 17.91 -12.01 -44.29
C SER A 38 18.55 -10.87 -45.10
N PRO A 39 18.06 -10.57 -46.32
CA PRO A 39 18.59 -9.47 -47.13
C PRO A 39 18.44 -8.10 -46.42
N ALA A 40 17.38 -7.91 -45.63
CA ALA A 40 17.16 -6.69 -44.86
C ALA A 40 18.32 -6.39 -43.89
N PHE A 41 18.83 -7.40 -43.17
CA PHE A 41 19.96 -7.22 -42.25
C PHE A 41 21.25 -6.80 -42.98
N LYS A 42 21.46 -7.28 -44.21
CA LYS A 42 22.60 -6.87 -45.05
C LYS A 42 22.49 -5.41 -45.48
N VAL A 43 21.28 -4.92 -45.77
CA VAL A 43 21.03 -3.50 -46.08
C VAL A 43 21.26 -2.62 -44.85
N VAL A 44 20.72 -2.99 -43.68
CA VAL A 44 20.94 -2.25 -42.42
C VAL A 44 22.43 -2.18 -42.06
N LEU A 45 23.17 -3.29 -42.19
CA LEU A 45 24.61 -3.30 -41.92
C LEU A 45 25.40 -2.47 -42.94
N ALA A 46 25.01 -2.47 -44.22
CA ALA A 46 25.62 -1.60 -45.23
C ALA A 46 25.36 -0.11 -44.95
N LEU A 47 24.13 0.25 -44.55
CA LEU A 47 23.77 1.61 -44.15
C LEU A 47 24.55 2.07 -42.90
N LEU A 48 24.75 1.19 -41.91
CA LEU A 48 25.59 1.48 -40.75
C LEU A 48 27.06 1.72 -41.14
N VAL A 49 27.63 0.90 -42.03
CA VAL A 49 29.01 1.10 -42.52
C VAL A 49 29.13 2.41 -43.31
N VAL A 50 28.14 2.75 -44.14
CA VAL A 50 28.09 4.04 -44.84
C VAL A 50 27.94 5.21 -43.88
N ALA A 51 27.10 5.09 -42.84
CA ALA A 51 26.93 6.13 -41.82
C ALA A 51 28.22 6.39 -41.03
N VAL A 52 28.95 5.33 -40.64
CA VAL A 52 30.26 5.45 -39.96
C VAL A 52 31.31 6.08 -40.89
N LEU A 53 31.34 5.71 -42.18
CA LEU A 53 32.23 6.35 -43.16
C LEU A 53 31.89 7.83 -43.39
N LEU A 54 30.60 8.18 -43.46
CA LEU A 54 30.13 9.56 -43.58
C LEU A 54 30.43 10.38 -42.31
N ALA A 55 30.33 9.79 -41.11
CA ALA A 55 30.71 10.45 -39.87
C ALA A 55 32.23 10.75 -39.82
N LEU A 56 33.07 9.78 -40.22
CA LEU A 56 34.53 9.96 -40.29
C LEU A 56 34.95 10.99 -41.35
N LEU A 57 34.28 11.02 -42.50
CA LEU A 57 34.48 12.05 -43.53
C LEU A 57 33.98 13.42 -43.06
N GLY A 58 32.82 13.48 -42.40
CA GLY A 58 32.23 14.70 -41.85
C GLY A 58 33.09 15.34 -40.76
N HIS A 59 33.74 14.54 -39.92
CA HIS A 59 34.65 15.07 -38.88
C HIS A 59 35.91 15.72 -39.49
N ASN A 60 36.44 15.15 -40.57
CA ASN A 60 37.51 15.76 -41.37
C ASN A 60 37.06 17.04 -42.11
N TYR A 61 35.78 17.12 -42.51
CA TYR A 61 35.23 18.30 -43.18
C TYR A 61 35.01 19.46 -42.21
N LEU A 62 34.39 19.18 -41.05
CA LEU A 62 34.18 20.17 -39.97
C LEU A 62 35.49 20.70 -39.39
N SER A 63 36.51 19.85 -39.24
CA SER A 63 37.84 20.28 -38.76
C SER A 63 38.54 21.27 -39.70
N ASN A 64 38.23 21.24 -41.00
CA ASN A 64 38.79 22.18 -41.98
C ASN A 64 37.95 23.46 -42.14
N MET A 65 36.66 23.46 -41.77
CA MET A 65 35.82 24.67 -41.86
C MET A 65 36.09 25.68 -40.74
N ALA A 66 36.70 25.28 -39.63
CA ALA A 66 37.13 26.20 -38.56
C ALA A 66 38.35 27.10 -38.92
N ALA A 67 38.84 27.05 -40.18
CA ALA A 67 40.10 27.65 -40.59
C ALA A 67 40.00 28.72 -41.71
N THR A 68 38.83 29.00 -42.27
CA THR A 68 38.66 30.02 -43.35
C THR A 68 37.36 30.80 -43.29
N ASP A 69 37.21 31.67 -42.30
CA ASP A 69 36.38 32.89 -42.31
C ASP A 69 36.83 33.80 -41.12
N GLY A 70 36.83 35.13 -41.19
CA GLY A 70 36.65 36.04 -42.30
C GLY A 70 37.01 37.48 -41.87
N LEU A 71 37.93 38.15 -42.58
CA LEU A 71 38.44 39.49 -42.20
C LEU A 71 37.45 40.62 -42.54
N ALA A 72 36.83 41.27 -41.54
CA ALA A 72 35.98 42.45 -41.78
C ALA A 72 35.87 43.45 -40.60
N ALA A 73 36.92 44.21 -40.31
CA ALA A 73 36.81 45.53 -39.66
C ALA A 73 38.00 46.42 -40.07
N ARG A 74 37.74 47.59 -40.67
CA ARG A 74 38.81 48.46 -41.21
C ARG A 74 38.39 49.94 -41.22
N SER A 75 39.36 50.82 -40.98
CA SER A 75 39.37 52.28 -41.24
C SER A 75 38.87 53.23 -40.14
N LEU A 76 39.43 54.45 -40.19
CA LEU A 76 39.18 55.68 -39.41
C LEU A 76 39.73 55.72 -37.95
N SER A 77 40.34 56.83 -37.47
CA SER A 77 40.95 57.98 -38.19
C SER A 77 41.86 58.88 -37.31
N LYS A 78 43.05 59.22 -37.84
CA LYS A 78 43.77 60.53 -37.83
C LYS A 78 44.04 61.36 -36.54
N MET A 79 45.24 61.98 -36.57
CA MET A 79 45.65 63.33 -36.08
C MET A 79 46.00 63.57 -34.58
N PHE A 80 47.32 63.70 -34.33
CA PHE A 80 48.09 64.86 -33.79
C PHE A 80 47.56 65.72 -32.59
N PRO A 81 48.43 66.39 -31.78
CA PRO A 81 49.81 66.83 -32.09
C PRO A 81 50.93 66.62 -31.02
N ASP A 82 52.17 66.82 -31.49
CA ASP A 82 53.39 67.41 -30.88
C ASP A 82 53.89 67.11 -29.45
N GLY A 83 55.22 66.89 -29.34
CA GLY A 83 55.96 66.78 -28.07
C GLY A 83 57.47 66.48 -28.25
N HIS A 84 58.30 67.53 -28.39
CA HIS A 84 59.77 67.45 -28.40
C HIS A 84 60.34 66.95 -27.04
N ASN A 85 61.57 66.42 -26.88
CA ASN A 85 62.79 66.50 -27.71
C ASN A 85 63.81 65.36 -27.38
N ARG A 86 64.75 65.07 -28.32
CA ARG A 86 66.21 64.71 -28.18
C ARG A 86 66.72 63.97 -26.90
N VAL A 87 67.69 63.04 -26.90
CA VAL A 87 68.92 62.80 -27.70
C VAL A 87 69.52 61.42 -27.25
N LEU A 88 70.36 60.61 -27.92
CA LEU A 88 70.95 60.46 -29.27
C LEU A 88 71.32 58.95 -29.49
N GLY A 89 72.09 58.60 -30.54
CA GLY A 89 72.84 57.33 -30.72
C GLY A 89 74.34 57.62 -30.96
N PRO A 90 75.09 56.90 -31.84
CA PRO A 90 74.73 55.70 -32.63
C PRO A 90 75.91 54.67 -32.88
N ASN A 91 75.69 53.64 -33.71
CA ASN A 91 76.63 52.86 -34.59
C ASN A 91 77.89 52.17 -33.99
N ASN A 92 78.38 50.97 -34.40
CA ASN A 92 78.16 49.97 -35.47
C ASN A 92 78.87 50.16 -36.85
N PHE A 93 79.38 49.04 -37.41
CA PHE A 93 80.09 48.84 -38.71
C PHE A 93 81.51 49.46 -38.89
N PRO A 94 82.34 49.01 -39.87
CA PRO A 94 82.55 47.66 -40.43
C PRO A 94 84.06 47.26 -40.59
N PHE A 95 84.34 46.05 -41.10
CA PHE A 95 85.67 45.61 -41.60
C PHE A 95 85.86 45.91 -43.10
N PRO A 96 87.12 46.14 -43.55
CA PRO A 96 87.59 45.78 -44.89
C PRO A 96 88.94 44.99 -44.89
N GLU A 97 89.37 44.54 -46.07
CA GLU A 97 90.54 43.68 -46.32
C GLU A 97 91.77 44.47 -46.85
N GLY A 98 92.97 43.85 -46.91
CA GLY A 98 93.91 44.14 -48.00
C GLY A 98 95.44 44.20 -47.77
N VAL A 99 96.13 43.12 -48.16
CA VAL A 99 97.41 43.04 -48.94
C VAL A 99 98.61 43.97 -48.63
N HIS A 100 99.79 43.41 -48.28
CA HIS A 100 100.99 43.31 -49.16
C HIS A 100 102.24 42.69 -48.49
N TYR A 101 103.11 42.09 -49.32
CA TYR A 101 104.43 41.50 -48.98
C TYR A 101 105.58 42.49 -49.20
N TYR A 102 106.69 42.31 -48.46
CA TYR A 102 108.05 42.46 -49.01
C TYR A 102 109.05 41.56 -48.24
N THR A 103 110.26 41.39 -48.78
CA THR A 103 111.25 40.36 -48.40
C THR A 103 112.42 40.85 -47.53
N ASP A 104 112.96 39.92 -46.75
CA ASP A 104 114.37 39.63 -46.35
C ASP A 104 115.53 40.56 -46.86
N PRO A 105 116.70 40.66 -46.17
CA PRO A 105 117.23 39.67 -45.21
C PRO A 105 118.05 40.19 -43.98
N GLU A 106 118.58 39.21 -43.23
CA GLU A 106 119.73 39.24 -42.28
C GLU A 106 119.65 40.07 -40.98
N GLY A 107 119.92 39.41 -39.84
CA GLY A 107 120.35 40.09 -38.60
C GLY A 107 119.91 39.48 -37.26
N GLY A 108 120.73 38.59 -36.67
CA GLY A 108 120.74 38.35 -35.21
C GLY A 108 119.82 37.26 -34.65
N ARG A 109 120.42 36.17 -34.15
CA ARG A 109 119.73 35.12 -33.37
C ARG A 109 119.75 35.42 -31.86
N PRO A 110 118.73 36.10 -31.29
CA PRO A 110 118.29 35.70 -29.95
C PRO A 110 116.77 35.62 -29.74
N GLN A 111 115.95 36.32 -30.52
CA GLN A 111 114.51 36.50 -30.19
C GLN A 111 113.65 35.23 -30.37
N LEU A 112 114.07 34.30 -31.25
CA LEU A 112 113.25 33.14 -31.63
C LEU A 112 112.93 32.19 -30.46
N LYS A 113 113.80 32.09 -29.45
CA LYS A 113 113.54 31.32 -28.22
C LYS A 113 112.56 32.02 -27.27
N ALA A 114 112.59 33.35 -27.19
CA ALA A 114 111.69 34.11 -26.31
C ALA A 114 110.23 33.96 -26.79
N TYR A 115 109.98 34.14 -28.08
CA TYR A 115 108.65 33.93 -28.66
C TYR A 115 108.18 32.46 -28.57
N GLN A 116 109.09 31.47 -28.66
CA GLN A 116 108.72 30.06 -28.44
C GLN A 116 108.24 29.79 -27.01
N ILE A 117 108.92 30.33 -25.99
CA ILE A 117 108.49 30.20 -24.59
C ILE A 117 107.13 30.88 -24.38
N GLN A 118 106.97 32.11 -24.87
CA GLN A 118 105.74 32.88 -24.71
C GLN A 118 104.54 32.26 -25.44
N ILE A 119 104.76 31.63 -26.60
CA ILE A 119 103.73 30.85 -27.31
C ILE A 119 103.34 29.59 -26.52
N GLU A 120 104.27 28.94 -25.83
CA GLU A 120 103.98 27.74 -25.04
C GLU A 120 103.27 28.07 -23.71
N GLU A 121 103.63 29.17 -23.05
CA GLU A 121 102.85 29.71 -21.92
C GLU A 121 101.41 30.05 -22.34
N LEU A 122 101.23 30.74 -23.47
CA LEU A 122 99.90 31.04 -24.01
C LEU A 122 99.13 29.78 -24.42
N ARG A 123 99.81 28.69 -24.83
CA ARG A 123 99.19 27.38 -25.04
C ARG A 123 98.72 26.75 -23.73
N GLN A 124 99.54 26.77 -22.68
CA GLN A 124 99.15 26.24 -21.36
C GLN A 124 97.98 27.04 -20.76
N ILE A 125 98.01 28.37 -20.83
CA ILE A 125 96.92 29.25 -20.39
C ILE A 125 95.64 28.96 -21.18
N LYS A 126 95.74 28.77 -22.50
CA LYS A 126 94.59 28.38 -23.35
C LYS A 126 94.03 27.01 -22.97
N VAL A 127 94.87 26.04 -22.60
CA VAL A 127 94.41 24.72 -22.15
C VAL A 127 93.73 24.81 -20.78
N SER A 128 94.26 25.59 -19.83
CA SER A 128 93.59 25.83 -18.53
C SER A 128 92.22 26.46 -18.75
N LEU A 129 92.16 27.62 -19.43
CA LEU A 129 90.89 28.31 -19.70
C LEU A 129 89.89 27.44 -20.46
N SER A 130 90.34 26.59 -21.39
CA SER A 130 89.45 25.66 -22.10
C SER A 130 88.93 24.51 -21.22
N ASN A 131 89.64 24.13 -20.16
CA ASN A 131 89.16 23.17 -19.16
C ASN A 131 88.20 23.85 -18.17
N ASP A 132 88.57 25.03 -17.66
CA ASP A 132 87.76 25.83 -16.73
C ASP A 132 86.41 26.21 -17.35
N LEU A 133 86.41 26.64 -18.62
CA LEU A 133 85.20 26.99 -19.37
C LEU A 133 84.31 25.75 -19.62
N ARG A 134 84.92 24.58 -19.90
CA ARG A 134 84.21 23.31 -20.06
C ARG A 134 83.57 22.81 -18.75
N ASP A 135 84.23 23.03 -17.61
CA ASP A 135 83.69 22.70 -16.29
C ASP A 135 82.59 23.68 -15.88
N LEU A 136 82.70 24.97 -16.22
CA LEU A 136 81.63 25.95 -16.08
C LEU A 136 80.42 25.63 -16.97
N GLU A 137 80.61 25.16 -18.21
CA GLU A 137 79.51 24.68 -19.06
C GLU A 137 78.85 23.42 -18.49
N SER A 138 79.64 22.48 -17.94
CA SER A 138 79.12 21.31 -17.22
C SER A 138 78.22 21.71 -16.04
N LYS A 139 78.71 22.63 -15.19
CA LYS A 139 77.96 23.21 -14.07
C LYS A 139 76.70 23.95 -14.53
N ARG A 140 76.77 24.71 -15.64
CA ARG A 140 75.60 25.38 -16.24
C ARG A 140 74.55 24.36 -16.70
N LEU A 141 74.96 23.29 -17.37
CA LEU A 141 74.06 22.25 -17.86
C LEU A 141 73.38 21.48 -16.71
N HIS A 142 74.13 21.19 -15.64
CA HIS A 142 73.59 20.60 -14.42
C HIS A 142 72.53 21.50 -13.77
N LEU A 143 72.84 22.79 -13.54
CA LEU A 143 71.89 23.76 -12.99
C LEU A 143 70.65 23.94 -13.87
N GLN A 144 70.80 23.99 -15.20
CA GLN A 144 69.66 24.03 -16.13
C GLN A 144 68.77 22.78 -16.02
N THR A 145 69.35 21.61 -15.71
CA THR A 145 68.62 20.36 -15.52
C THR A 145 67.86 20.36 -14.19
N SER A 146 68.50 20.76 -13.09
CA SER A 146 67.85 20.91 -11.78
C SER A 146 66.71 21.93 -11.79
N ILE A 147 66.90 23.08 -12.46
CA ILE A 147 65.84 24.09 -12.64
C ILE A 147 64.62 23.49 -13.36
N GLN A 148 64.82 22.65 -14.38
CA GLN A 148 63.72 22.00 -15.09
C GLN A 148 63.01 20.96 -14.21
N GLN A 149 63.73 20.22 -13.36
CA GLN A 149 63.15 19.27 -12.40
C GLN A 149 62.32 19.98 -11.31
N TYR A 150 62.86 21.05 -10.70
CA TYR A 150 62.10 21.85 -9.75
C TYR A 150 60.87 22.50 -10.39
N LYS A 151 60.96 22.91 -11.66
CA LYS A 151 59.80 23.44 -12.39
C LYS A 151 58.70 22.41 -12.58
N THR A 152 59.01 21.14 -12.90
CA THR A 152 57.97 20.10 -13.01
C THR A 152 57.30 19.83 -11.66
N SER A 153 58.05 19.72 -10.57
CA SER A 153 57.45 19.50 -9.24
C SER A 153 56.64 20.69 -8.73
N ILE A 154 56.95 21.92 -9.15
CA ILE A 154 56.11 23.09 -8.87
C ILE A 154 54.77 23.02 -9.60
N GLU A 155 54.71 22.49 -10.83
CA GLU A 155 53.44 22.29 -11.54
C GLU A 155 52.61 21.15 -10.92
N GLU A 156 53.25 20.05 -10.52
CA GLU A 156 52.60 18.94 -9.80
C GLU A 156 52.02 19.39 -8.44
N LEU A 157 52.79 20.12 -7.63
CA LEU A 157 52.34 20.65 -6.34
C LEU A 157 51.19 21.67 -6.49
N LYS A 158 51.18 22.48 -7.56
CA LYS A 158 50.04 23.36 -7.88
C LYS A 158 48.78 22.55 -8.22
N ALA A 159 48.91 21.51 -9.02
CA ALA A 159 47.78 20.64 -9.38
C ALA A 159 47.18 19.99 -8.12
N GLN A 160 48.02 19.40 -7.27
CA GLN A 160 47.60 18.84 -5.97
C GLN A 160 46.92 19.91 -5.08
N HIS A 161 47.53 21.09 -4.92
CA HIS A 161 46.96 22.16 -4.11
C HIS A 161 45.59 22.63 -4.64
N SER A 162 45.38 22.65 -5.97
CA SER A 162 44.08 22.99 -6.56
C SER A 162 43.00 21.94 -6.29
N GLY A 163 43.36 20.64 -6.27
CA GLY A 163 42.46 19.55 -5.90
C GLY A 163 42.04 19.64 -4.42
N LEU A 164 43.02 19.70 -3.52
CA LEU A 164 42.83 19.88 -2.07
C LEU A 164 41.99 21.13 -1.74
N THR A 165 42.10 22.21 -2.54
CA THR A 165 41.28 23.41 -2.36
C THR A 165 39.82 23.20 -2.76
N ARG A 166 39.54 22.40 -3.81
CA ARG A 166 38.17 21.97 -4.15
C ARG A 166 37.58 21.08 -3.04
N GLU A 167 38.32 20.07 -2.60
CA GLU A 167 37.90 19.16 -1.52
C GLU A 167 37.59 19.92 -0.23
N MET A 168 38.49 20.80 0.21
CA MET A 168 38.27 21.63 1.41
C MET A 168 37.01 22.51 1.27
N SER A 169 36.78 23.09 0.09
CA SER A 169 35.60 23.94 -0.16
C SER A 169 34.30 23.13 -0.09
N GLN A 170 34.30 21.92 -0.64
CA GLN A 170 33.16 20.99 -0.61
C GLN A 170 32.91 20.46 0.81
N LEU A 171 33.96 20.00 1.51
CA LEU A 171 33.90 19.58 2.91
C LEU A 171 33.38 20.70 3.83
N LYS A 172 33.74 21.96 3.58
CA LYS A 172 33.25 23.10 4.37
C LYS A 172 31.74 23.31 4.21
N LEU A 173 31.22 23.20 2.98
CA LEU A 173 29.77 23.27 2.73
C LEU A 173 29.03 22.14 3.45
N THR A 174 29.53 20.90 3.37
CA THR A 174 28.99 19.75 4.11
C THR A 174 29.01 20.00 5.62
N LEU A 175 30.06 20.60 6.17
CA LEU A 175 30.18 20.90 7.60
C LEU A 175 29.23 22.01 8.08
N GLU A 176 28.97 23.03 7.24
CA GLU A 176 27.98 24.06 7.55
C GLU A 176 26.54 23.49 7.47
N GLN A 177 26.26 22.58 6.52
CA GLN A 177 24.99 21.87 6.43
C GLN A 177 24.76 20.94 7.63
N LEU A 178 25.73 20.08 7.99
CA LEU A 178 25.64 19.16 9.13
C LEU A 178 25.49 19.87 10.49
N ARG A 179 25.96 21.12 10.61
CA ARG A 179 25.69 21.96 11.79
C ARG A 179 24.24 22.42 11.83
N PHE A 180 23.72 22.96 10.73
CA PHE A 180 22.32 23.37 10.63
C PHE A 180 21.37 22.19 10.90
N GLU A 181 21.64 21.01 10.35
CA GLU A 181 20.83 19.81 10.60
C GLU A 181 20.80 19.38 12.07
N ARG A 182 21.90 19.54 12.82
CA ARG A 182 21.92 19.27 14.26
C ARG A 182 20.99 20.21 15.02
N ASP A 183 21.10 21.50 14.75
CA ASP A 183 20.40 22.56 15.48
C ASP A 183 18.89 22.55 15.15
N GLU A 184 18.54 22.20 13.91
CA GLU A 184 17.16 21.97 13.47
C GLU A 184 16.55 20.71 14.13
N SER A 185 17.28 19.59 14.15
CA SER A 185 16.80 18.31 14.70
C SER A 185 16.46 18.36 16.20
N GLN A 186 16.99 19.32 16.95
CA GLN A 186 16.70 19.50 18.38
C GLN A 186 15.47 20.39 18.66
N SER A 187 14.96 21.12 17.67
CA SER A 187 14.11 22.30 17.92
C SER A 187 12.61 22.11 17.67
N TYR A 188 12.19 21.10 16.88
CA TYR A 188 10.87 21.12 16.23
C TYR A 188 9.92 19.94 16.50
N ILE A 189 10.25 19.00 17.40
CA ILE A 189 9.25 18.01 17.86
C ILE A 189 8.29 18.71 18.83
N PRO A 190 7.00 18.91 18.49
CA PRO A 190 6.07 19.56 19.40
C PRO A 190 5.81 18.64 20.60
N ASN A 191 5.91 19.16 21.83
CA ASN A 191 5.74 18.38 23.07
C ASN A 191 4.25 18.08 23.35
N ILE A 192 3.56 17.47 22.39
CA ILE A 192 2.17 17.04 22.50
C ILE A 192 2.13 15.86 23.47
N ARG A 193 1.67 16.11 24.68
CA ARG A 193 1.42 15.07 25.69
C ARG A 193 -0.01 14.58 25.56
N ALA A 194 -0.21 13.31 25.86
CA ALA A 194 -1.55 12.74 26.00
C ALA A 194 -2.38 13.56 27.02
N PRO A 195 -3.70 13.70 26.82
CA PRO A 195 -4.59 14.15 27.87
C PRO A 195 -4.42 13.26 29.12
N VAL A 196 -4.49 13.86 30.31
CA VAL A 196 -4.47 13.10 31.57
C VAL A 196 -5.67 12.16 31.58
N HIS A 197 -5.45 10.89 31.92
CA HIS A 197 -6.55 9.94 32.05
C HIS A 197 -7.48 10.39 33.17
N ILE A 198 -8.74 10.68 32.83
CA ILE A 198 -9.79 10.95 33.82
C ILE A 198 -10.21 9.60 34.41
N ILE A 199 -9.42 9.10 35.34
CA ILE A 199 -9.90 8.06 36.26
C ILE A 199 -10.95 8.75 37.13
N LYS A 200 -12.20 8.26 37.10
CA LYS A 200 -13.17 8.61 38.14
C LYS A 200 -12.60 8.07 39.44
N ASP A 201 -12.29 8.93 40.41
CA ASP A 201 -11.80 8.52 41.73
C ASP A 201 -12.67 7.36 42.24
N ALA A 202 -12.03 6.26 42.63
CA ALA A 202 -12.72 4.99 42.84
C ALA A 202 -13.89 5.17 43.82
N ASP A 203 -15.12 4.85 43.39
CA ASP A 203 -16.28 4.88 44.27
C ASP A 203 -15.98 4.01 45.50
N PRO A 204 -16.09 4.53 46.75
CA PRO A 204 -15.63 3.84 47.96
C PRO A 204 -16.37 2.53 48.33
N LEU A 205 -17.12 1.92 47.41
CA LEU A 205 -17.83 0.66 47.57
C LEU A 205 -17.00 -0.58 47.17
N TRP A 206 -15.79 -0.41 46.62
CA TRP A 206 -14.95 -1.52 46.13
C TRP A 206 -13.84 -1.99 47.09
N ASP A 207 -13.81 -1.48 48.34
CA ASP A 207 -12.95 -2.05 49.39
C ASP A 207 -13.45 -3.45 49.80
N ALA A 208 -12.73 -4.47 49.37
CA ALA A 208 -13.12 -5.87 49.46
C ALA A 208 -12.84 -6.51 50.85
N ASP A 209 -13.49 -5.98 51.90
CA ASP A 209 -13.54 -6.58 53.25
C ASP A 209 -14.95 -6.38 53.86
N GLY A 210 -15.96 -6.94 53.20
CA GLY A 210 -17.38 -6.72 53.50
C GLY A 210 -18.27 -7.94 53.27
N ALA A 211 -18.08 -9.00 54.06
CA ALA A 211 -19.12 -10.01 54.22
C ALA A 211 -20.30 -9.44 55.04
N ASP A 212 -21.50 -9.94 54.77
CA ASP A 212 -22.79 -9.58 55.38
C ASP A 212 -23.38 -8.19 55.00
N GLY A 213 -24.62 -8.18 54.50
CA GLY A 213 -25.52 -7.01 54.64
C GLY A 213 -26.01 -6.31 53.35
N ALA A 214 -26.91 -6.95 52.61
CA ALA A 214 -28.05 -6.35 51.87
C ALA A 214 -27.97 -4.87 51.40
N GLY A 215 -26.91 -4.47 50.69
CA GLY A 215 -26.73 -3.14 50.11
C GLY A 215 -27.45 -2.94 48.78
N GLY A 216 -28.78 -3.02 48.77
CA GLY A 216 -29.57 -2.80 47.55
C GLY A 216 -29.48 -1.35 47.06
N VAL A 217 -28.78 -1.10 45.96
CA VAL A 217 -28.67 0.24 45.35
C VAL A 217 -30.04 0.67 44.83
N ASN A 218 -30.50 1.84 45.27
CA ASN A 218 -31.82 2.37 44.97
C ASN A 218 -31.93 2.79 43.49
N PRO A 219 -32.90 2.29 42.69
CA PRO A 219 -32.99 2.52 41.23
C PRO A 219 -33.46 3.93 40.82
N GLU A 220 -33.15 4.96 41.62
CA GLU A 220 -33.64 6.34 41.50
C GLU A 220 -32.72 7.28 40.67
N GLN A 221 -31.89 6.72 39.77
CA GLN A 221 -31.03 7.49 38.84
C GLN A 221 -31.44 7.37 37.35
N ILE A 222 -32.57 6.72 37.06
CA ILE A 222 -33.27 6.92 35.79
C ILE A 222 -34.10 8.21 35.93
N PRO A 223 -33.85 9.28 35.13
CA PRO A 223 -34.63 10.51 35.23
C PRO A 223 -36.12 10.26 34.96
N GLU A 224 -37.01 10.89 35.73
CA GLU A 224 -38.46 10.78 35.51
C GLU A 224 -38.81 11.20 34.07
N GLY A 225 -39.37 10.27 33.28
CA GLY A 225 -39.67 10.47 31.86
C GLY A 225 -38.60 10.00 30.87
N PHE A 226 -37.50 9.40 31.34
CA PHE A 226 -36.55 8.71 30.46
C PHE A 226 -37.20 7.49 29.79
N HIS A 227 -37.02 7.37 28.48
CA HIS A 227 -37.40 6.18 27.70
C HIS A 227 -36.15 5.62 27.00
N PRO A 228 -35.88 4.30 27.03
CA PRO A 228 -34.70 3.72 26.37
C PRO A 228 -34.56 4.08 24.90
N SER A 229 -35.68 4.32 24.20
CA SER A 229 -35.76 4.74 22.79
C SER A 229 -35.27 6.16 22.49
N SER A 230 -34.99 6.99 23.51
CA SER A 230 -34.39 8.33 23.33
C SER A 230 -32.88 8.38 23.62
N CYS A 231 -32.20 7.24 23.73
CA CYS A 231 -30.74 7.21 23.89
C CYS A 231 -30.00 7.63 22.61
N SER A 232 -29.16 8.64 22.73
CA SER A 232 -27.96 8.83 21.91
C SER A 232 -26.70 8.52 22.73
N MET A 233 -25.52 8.54 22.09
CA MET A 233 -24.24 8.34 22.77
C MET A 233 -24.05 9.37 23.90
N GLU A 234 -24.36 10.64 23.64
CA GLU A 234 -24.17 11.76 24.58
C GLU A 234 -25.10 11.68 25.80
N THR A 235 -26.22 10.95 25.72
CA THR A 235 -27.20 10.82 26.82
C THR A 235 -27.12 9.51 27.59
N CYS A 236 -26.58 8.45 26.97
CA CYS A 236 -26.62 7.08 27.51
C CYS A 236 -25.26 6.39 27.61
N PHE A 237 -24.18 6.98 27.08
CA PHE A 237 -22.84 6.45 27.21
C PHE A 237 -21.96 7.38 28.07
N ASP A 238 -21.29 6.82 29.08
CA ASP A 238 -20.33 7.55 29.90
C ASP A 238 -18.94 7.53 29.24
N PHE A 239 -18.63 8.62 28.54
CA PHE A 239 -17.33 8.85 27.91
C PHE A 239 -16.17 8.98 28.91
N SER A 240 -16.41 9.26 30.20
CA SER A 240 -15.33 9.44 31.18
C SER A 240 -14.51 8.16 31.39
N ARG A 241 -15.17 7.00 31.30
CA ARG A 241 -14.54 5.66 31.32
C ARG A 241 -13.72 5.33 30.08
N CYS A 242 -13.83 6.13 29.02
CA CYS A 242 -13.34 5.82 27.67
C CYS A 242 -12.40 6.90 27.13
N SER A 243 -11.38 7.25 27.92
CA SER A 243 -10.32 8.16 27.49
C SER A 243 -9.72 7.75 26.13
N LEU A 244 -9.41 8.74 25.28
CA LEU A 244 -8.73 8.55 23.99
C LEU A 244 -7.39 7.79 24.11
N VAL A 245 -6.78 7.77 25.30
CA VAL A 245 -5.52 7.06 25.59
C VAL A 245 -5.68 5.90 26.58
N SER A 246 -6.92 5.47 26.87
CA SER A 246 -7.22 4.27 27.68
C SER A 246 -6.74 2.97 27.04
N GLY A 247 -6.61 2.94 25.71
CA GLY A 247 -6.40 1.71 24.95
C GLY A 247 -7.68 0.90 24.68
N PHE A 248 -8.87 1.45 24.96
CA PHE A 248 -10.19 0.80 24.84
C PHE A 248 -10.31 -0.55 25.60
N PRO A 249 -10.12 -0.55 26.94
CA PRO A 249 -10.23 -1.76 27.76
C PRO A 249 -11.67 -2.27 27.84
N VAL A 250 -11.85 -3.58 27.61
CA VAL A 250 -13.13 -4.29 27.54
C VAL A 250 -13.23 -5.30 28.68
N TYR A 251 -14.27 -5.20 29.50
CA TYR A 251 -14.65 -6.28 30.41
C TYR A 251 -15.61 -7.25 29.69
N PHE A 252 -15.45 -8.55 29.89
CA PHE A 252 -16.32 -9.58 29.31
C PHE A 252 -16.91 -10.42 30.44
N TYR A 253 -18.25 -10.41 30.56
CA TYR A 253 -18.96 -11.32 31.46
C TYR A 253 -18.92 -12.73 30.87
N ASP A 254 -18.11 -13.61 31.45
CA ASP A 254 -18.03 -15.01 31.04
C ASP A 254 -19.33 -15.74 31.42
N PRO A 255 -20.11 -16.30 30.47
CA PRO A 255 -21.38 -16.96 30.77
C PRO A 255 -21.26 -18.23 31.62
N VAL A 256 -20.05 -18.75 31.83
CA VAL A 256 -19.80 -19.87 32.77
C VAL A 256 -19.60 -19.38 34.20
N VAL A 257 -19.20 -18.12 34.40
CA VAL A 257 -19.08 -17.47 35.71
C VAL A 257 -20.39 -16.78 36.11
N HIS A 258 -21.12 -16.24 35.13
CA HIS A 258 -22.44 -15.64 35.30
C HIS A 258 -23.50 -16.41 34.49
N PRO A 259 -23.80 -17.68 34.87
CA PRO A 259 -24.76 -18.50 34.16
C PRO A 259 -26.19 -17.99 34.35
N SER A 260 -27.00 -18.12 33.30
CA SER A 260 -28.42 -17.72 33.33
C SER A 260 -29.30 -18.74 32.62
N SER A 261 -30.44 -19.07 33.23
CA SER A 261 -31.51 -19.83 32.57
C SER A 261 -32.15 -19.07 31.41
N ALA A 262 -31.94 -17.75 31.33
CA ALA A 262 -32.44 -16.91 30.24
C ALA A 262 -31.51 -16.88 28.99
N THR A 263 -30.36 -17.56 29.02
CA THR A 263 -29.38 -17.54 27.91
C THR A 263 -28.92 -18.96 27.56
N VAL A 264 -29.37 -19.48 26.42
CA VAL A 264 -28.96 -20.81 25.92
C VAL A 264 -27.95 -20.64 24.78
N PHE A 265 -26.82 -21.32 24.93
CA PHE A 265 -25.68 -21.23 24.01
C PHE A 265 -25.46 -22.54 23.24
N ASN A 266 -25.01 -22.41 21.99
CA ASN A 266 -24.37 -23.52 21.29
C ASN A 266 -22.91 -23.61 21.78
N GLU A 267 -22.51 -24.76 22.33
CA GLU A 267 -21.18 -24.99 22.91
C GLU A 267 -20.03 -24.58 21.99
N SER A 268 -20.15 -24.85 20.68
CA SER A 268 -19.11 -24.48 19.71
C SER A 268 -18.95 -22.95 19.58
N VAL A 269 -20.06 -22.21 19.65
CA VAL A 269 -20.07 -20.74 19.61
C VAL A 269 -19.57 -20.17 20.93
N LEU A 270 -20.01 -20.72 22.07
CA LEU A 270 -19.56 -20.30 23.40
C LEU A 270 -18.05 -20.51 23.58
N ALA A 271 -17.52 -21.67 23.21
CA ALA A 271 -16.09 -21.95 23.20
C ALA A 271 -15.31 -20.96 22.32
N THR A 272 -15.82 -20.66 21.11
CA THR A 272 -15.18 -19.70 20.20
C THR A 272 -15.16 -18.27 20.78
N VAL A 273 -16.29 -17.78 21.30
CA VAL A 273 -16.41 -16.42 21.87
C VAL A 273 -15.54 -16.28 23.14
N ARG A 274 -15.54 -17.27 24.03
CA ARG A 274 -14.68 -17.27 25.23
C ARG A 274 -13.20 -17.30 24.87
N THR A 275 -12.82 -18.06 23.84
CA THR A 275 -11.44 -18.10 23.32
C THR A 275 -11.04 -16.76 22.72
N PHE A 276 -11.90 -16.17 21.87
CA PHE A 276 -11.70 -14.84 21.31
C PHE A 276 -11.43 -13.81 22.41
N PHE A 277 -12.33 -13.64 23.38
CA PHE A 277 -12.13 -12.63 24.41
C PHE A 277 -10.90 -12.91 25.27
N LYS A 278 -10.61 -14.18 25.61
CA LYS A 278 -9.42 -14.58 26.38
C LYS A 278 -8.10 -14.19 25.68
N GLU A 279 -8.04 -14.29 24.36
CA GLU A 279 -6.87 -13.95 23.53
C GLU A 279 -6.83 -12.47 23.11
N ASN A 280 -7.92 -11.72 23.30
CA ASN A 280 -8.05 -10.38 22.75
C ASN A 280 -7.26 -9.33 23.55
N ALA A 281 -6.40 -8.56 22.86
CA ALA A 281 -5.54 -7.56 23.47
C ALA A 281 -6.29 -6.38 24.15
N TYR A 282 -7.56 -6.16 23.84
CA TYR A 282 -8.41 -5.16 24.50
C TYR A 282 -9.02 -5.68 25.82
N ARG A 283 -8.90 -6.97 26.19
CA ARG A 283 -9.55 -7.52 27.39
C ARG A 283 -8.87 -7.09 28.68
N THR A 284 -9.61 -6.46 29.59
CA THR A 284 -9.22 -6.29 31.00
C THR A 284 -9.87 -7.35 31.90
N ASN A 285 -9.19 -7.70 32.99
CA ASN A 285 -9.79 -8.46 34.10
C ASN A 285 -10.33 -7.54 35.21
N MET A 286 -9.98 -6.26 35.20
CA MET A 286 -10.32 -5.29 36.25
C MET A 286 -11.52 -4.45 35.80
N PRO A 287 -12.66 -4.50 36.52
CA PRO A 287 -13.89 -3.80 36.12
C PRO A 287 -13.83 -2.28 36.33
N GLY A 288 -12.90 -1.77 37.14
CA GLY A 288 -12.65 -0.33 37.29
C GLY A 288 -12.10 0.29 36.00
N ASP A 289 -11.05 -0.32 35.45
CA ASP A 289 -10.38 0.14 34.23
C ASP A 289 -11.25 0.05 32.96
N ALA A 290 -12.33 -0.73 32.98
CA ALA A 290 -13.11 -1.03 31.78
C ALA A 290 -13.81 0.21 31.20
N CYS A 291 -13.64 0.43 29.91
CA CYS A 291 -14.38 1.41 29.12
C CYS A 291 -15.78 0.89 28.76
N VAL A 292 -15.88 -0.40 28.35
CA VAL A 292 -17.15 -1.08 28.02
C VAL A 292 -17.24 -2.47 28.64
N PHE A 293 -18.48 -2.90 28.91
CA PHE A 293 -18.81 -4.22 29.46
C PHE A 293 -19.60 -5.03 28.43
N VAL A 294 -19.09 -6.18 28.00
CA VAL A 294 -19.74 -7.04 27.00
C VAL A 294 -20.50 -8.17 27.68
N VAL A 295 -21.80 -8.26 27.39
CA VAL A 295 -22.69 -9.36 27.77
C VAL A 295 -23.09 -10.12 26.49
N PHE A 296 -22.89 -11.43 26.46
CA PHE A 296 -23.26 -12.29 25.32
C PHE A 296 -24.51 -13.11 25.69
N LEU A 297 -25.64 -12.87 25.01
CA LEU A 297 -26.96 -13.40 25.40
C LEU A 297 -27.31 -14.76 24.78
N GLY A 298 -26.46 -15.30 23.91
CA GLY A 298 -26.67 -16.61 23.29
C GLY A 298 -27.56 -16.56 22.05
N GLY A 299 -28.19 -17.69 21.71
CA GLY A 299 -28.92 -17.84 20.45
C GLY A 299 -29.29 -19.28 20.04
N GLY A 300 -29.28 -20.24 20.97
CA GLY A 300 -29.86 -21.57 20.73
C GLY A 300 -31.19 -21.75 21.47
N LEU A 301 -32.05 -22.64 20.97
CA LEU A 301 -33.20 -23.13 21.73
C LEU A 301 -32.87 -24.45 22.44
N SER A 302 -33.35 -24.60 23.67
CA SER A 302 -33.67 -25.90 24.24
C SER A 302 -34.93 -26.42 23.53
N GLN A 303 -34.87 -27.61 22.91
CA GLN A 303 -35.95 -28.10 22.02
C GLN A 303 -37.31 -28.36 22.70
N ASN A 304 -37.43 -28.19 24.03
CA ASN A 304 -38.63 -28.51 24.82
C ASN A 304 -38.98 -27.43 25.87
N GLN A 305 -38.63 -26.16 25.65
CA GLN A 305 -39.00 -25.05 26.56
C GLN A 305 -39.69 -23.92 25.80
N ASP A 306 -40.70 -23.32 26.45
CA ASP A 306 -41.38 -22.12 25.96
C ASP A 306 -40.40 -20.93 25.82
N PRO A 307 -40.67 -19.97 24.90
CA PRO A 307 -39.89 -18.74 24.83
C PRO A 307 -39.95 -17.99 26.16
N LEU A 308 -38.76 -17.65 26.67
CA LEU A 308 -38.53 -17.04 27.98
C LEU A 308 -39.34 -15.75 28.17
N SER A 309 -39.75 -15.50 29.42
CA SER A 309 -40.42 -14.24 29.75
C SER A 309 -39.43 -13.09 29.67
N PHE A 310 -39.84 -11.97 29.07
CA PHE A 310 -39.06 -10.73 29.06
C PHE A 310 -38.58 -10.32 30.46
N ARG A 311 -39.36 -10.64 31.51
CA ARG A 311 -39.03 -10.40 32.93
C ARG A 311 -37.85 -11.21 33.46
N GLU A 312 -37.61 -12.40 32.91
CA GLU A 312 -36.51 -13.27 33.32
C GLU A 312 -35.19 -12.78 32.72
N MET A 313 -35.22 -12.33 31.46
CA MET A 313 -34.08 -11.69 30.82
C MET A 313 -33.80 -10.29 31.40
N GLU A 314 -34.85 -9.50 31.67
CA GLU A 314 -34.74 -8.23 32.38
C GLU A 314 -34.05 -8.44 33.74
N ARG A 315 -34.59 -9.33 34.58
CA ARG A 315 -33.98 -9.66 35.88
C ARG A 315 -32.53 -10.09 35.78
N PHE A 316 -32.19 -10.96 34.83
CA PHE A 316 -30.80 -11.40 34.63
C PHE A 316 -29.84 -10.22 34.40
N LEU A 317 -30.25 -9.19 33.65
CA LEU A 317 -29.41 -8.00 33.43
C LEU A 317 -29.21 -7.19 34.72
N TYR A 318 -30.25 -6.96 35.51
CA TYR A 318 -30.14 -6.23 36.79
C TYR A 318 -29.41 -7.05 37.88
N ASP A 319 -29.41 -8.38 37.81
CA ASP A 319 -28.65 -9.27 38.70
C ASP A 319 -27.14 -9.37 38.34
N LEU A 320 -26.65 -8.67 37.28
CA LEU A 320 -25.21 -8.63 36.91
C LEU A 320 -24.38 -7.69 37.81
N PRO A 321 -23.21 -8.14 38.35
CA PRO A 321 -22.46 -7.38 39.38
C PRO A 321 -22.03 -5.95 39.07
N TYR A 322 -21.87 -5.57 37.80
CA TYR A 322 -21.44 -4.22 37.41
C TYR A 322 -22.49 -3.48 36.56
N TRP A 323 -23.73 -3.97 36.48
CA TRP A 323 -24.82 -3.33 35.72
C TRP A 323 -25.15 -1.90 36.21
N ASP A 324 -24.80 -1.60 37.46
CA ASP A 324 -24.79 -0.22 38.00
C ASP A 324 -26.16 0.48 37.91
N GLY A 325 -27.22 -0.32 38.06
CA GLY A 325 -28.63 0.11 38.10
C GLY A 325 -29.24 0.49 36.74
N ASP A 326 -28.48 0.98 35.77
CA ASP A 326 -29.03 1.48 34.49
C ASP A 326 -28.38 0.92 33.21
N GLY A 327 -27.36 0.07 33.31
CA GLY A 327 -26.71 -0.56 32.14
C GLY A 327 -25.80 0.38 31.34
N ARG A 328 -25.41 1.55 31.87
CA ARG A 328 -24.40 2.43 31.23
C ARG A 328 -23.14 1.67 30.83
N ASN A 329 -22.61 1.99 29.65
CA ASN A 329 -21.46 1.37 29.00
C ASN A 329 -21.53 -0.17 28.80
N HIS A 330 -22.70 -0.80 29.00
CA HIS A 330 -22.90 -2.20 28.67
C HIS A 330 -23.26 -2.37 27.19
N VAL A 331 -22.76 -3.46 26.60
CA VAL A 331 -22.96 -3.87 25.21
C VAL A 331 -23.58 -5.26 25.23
N LEU A 332 -24.86 -5.34 24.89
CA LEU A 332 -25.61 -6.59 24.80
C LEU A 332 -25.49 -7.17 23.38
N ILE A 333 -24.91 -8.36 23.25
CA ILE A 333 -24.73 -9.04 21.96
C ILE A 333 -25.72 -10.21 21.86
N TYR A 334 -26.57 -10.21 20.83
CA TYR A 334 -27.48 -11.32 20.52
C TYR A 334 -27.33 -11.79 19.06
N LEU A 335 -27.03 -13.08 18.87
CA LEU A 335 -26.83 -13.69 17.56
C LEU A 335 -27.96 -14.67 17.24
N SER A 336 -28.89 -14.30 16.35
CA SER A 336 -29.87 -15.26 15.84
C SER A 336 -29.19 -16.27 14.91
N GLN A 337 -29.52 -17.55 15.08
CA GLN A 337 -29.10 -18.66 14.23
C GLN A 337 -30.27 -19.21 13.39
N THR A 338 -31.42 -19.41 14.03
CA THR A 338 -32.64 -19.99 13.43
C THR A 338 -33.91 -19.20 13.72
N GLU A 339 -33.87 -18.29 14.69
CA GLU A 339 -35.07 -17.73 15.31
C GLU A 339 -35.60 -16.48 14.60
N LEU A 340 -36.92 -16.46 14.43
CA LEU A 340 -37.70 -15.27 14.06
C LEU A 340 -38.17 -14.47 15.29
N TYR A 341 -37.87 -14.95 16.50
CA TYR A 341 -38.16 -14.29 17.78
C TYR A 341 -37.02 -13.34 18.17
N ASP A 342 -37.39 -12.23 18.81
CA ASP A 342 -36.46 -11.28 19.41
C ASP A 342 -36.55 -11.40 20.95
N PRO A 343 -35.54 -11.97 21.63
CA PRO A 343 -35.59 -12.19 23.08
C PRO A 343 -35.54 -10.90 23.90
N LEU A 344 -35.17 -9.78 23.27
CA LEU A 344 -35.21 -8.45 23.89
C LEU A 344 -36.50 -7.68 23.57
N GLU A 345 -37.48 -8.28 22.88
CA GLU A 345 -38.78 -7.64 22.61
C GLU A 345 -39.55 -7.37 23.91
N GLY A 346 -39.65 -6.09 24.28
CA GLY A 346 -40.27 -5.65 25.53
C GLY A 346 -39.37 -5.73 26.78
N VAL A 347 -38.10 -6.10 26.65
CA VAL A 347 -37.11 -6.06 27.75
C VAL A 347 -36.60 -4.64 27.95
N ASN A 348 -36.62 -4.14 29.19
CA ASN A 348 -36.03 -2.85 29.53
C ASN A 348 -34.51 -2.98 29.77
N THR A 349 -33.73 -2.71 28.72
CA THR A 349 -32.24 -2.72 28.76
C THR A 349 -31.61 -1.42 29.31
N GLY A 350 -32.42 -0.47 29.79
CA GLY A 350 -31.94 0.81 30.32
C GLY A 350 -31.15 1.62 29.30
N ARG A 351 -29.92 2.00 29.66
CA ARG A 351 -28.95 2.71 28.82
C ARG A 351 -28.05 1.79 28.00
N ALA A 352 -28.12 0.47 28.16
CA ALA A 352 -27.21 -0.45 27.48
C ALA A 352 -27.37 -0.39 25.95
N LEU A 353 -26.24 -0.47 25.25
CA LEU A 353 -26.15 -0.54 23.79
C LEU A 353 -26.51 -1.95 23.32
N VAL A 354 -27.34 -2.07 22.28
CA VAL A 354 -27.79 -3.38 21.78
C VAL A 354 -27.19 -3.66 20.40
N ALA A 355 -26.43 -4.74 20.30
CA ALA A 355 -25.88 -5.29 19.08
C ALA A 355 -26.62 -6.59 18.72
N ARG A 356 -27.50 -6.55 17.70
CA ARG A 356 -28.34 -7.71 17.31
C ARG A 356 -28.71 -7.73 15.84
N THR A 357 -29.14 -8.88 15.35
CA THR A 357 -29.53 -9.08 13.94
C THR A 357 -30.94 -8.60 13.61
N ILE A 358 -31.88 -8.74 14.54
CA ILE A 358 -33.31 -8.45 14.34
C ILE A 358 -33.67 -7.21 15.16
N PHE A 359 -34.44 -6.29 14.57
CA PHE A 359 -34.99 -5.12 15.27
C PHE A 359 -36.47 -4.96 14.91
N THR A 360 -37.33 -5.13 15.92
CA THR A 360 -38.79 -4.99 15.85
C THR A 360 -39.25 -3.69 16.52
N GLY A 361 -40.36 -3.11 16.04
CA GLY A 361 -40.81 -1.78 16.46
C GLY A 361 -39.79 -0.68 16.11
N THR A 362 -39.97 0.52 16.66
CA THR A 362 -38.96 1.60 16.59
C THR A 362 -37.92 1.43 17.70
N ALA A 363 -37.39 0.21 17.86
CA ALA A 363 -36.43 -0.14 18.91
C ALA A 363 -34.96 -0.03 18.47
N PHE A 364 -34.69 0.19 17.18
CA PHE A 364 -33.35 0.51 16.69
C PHE A 364 -33.04 1.99 16.93
N ARG A 365 -32.04 2.28 17.77
CA ARG A 365 -31.64 3.65 18.10
C ARG A 365 -30.49 4.07 17.19
N ASP A 366 -30.82 4.85 16.17
CA ASP A 366 -29.90 5.32 15.13
C ASP A 366 -28.67 6.03 15.72
N GLY A 367 -27.47 5.53 15.41
CA GLY A 367 -26.19 6.02 15.98
C GLY A 367 -25.87 5.53 17.40
N PHE A 368 -26.74 4.72 18.02
CA PHE A 368 -26.53 4.12 19.33
C PHE A 368 -26.49 2.59 19.28
N ASP A 369 -27.53 1.94 18.76
CA ASP A 369 -27.53 0.47 18.57
C ASP A 369 -26.75 0.06 17.31
N ILE A 370 -26.47 -1.24 17.18
CA ILE A 370 -25.68 -1.81 16.07
C ILE A 370 -26.41 -3.00 15.44
N VAL A 371 -26.67 -2.92 14.13
CA VAL A 371 -27.14 -4.08 13.36
C VAL A 371 -25.93 -4.97 13.05
N ILE A 372 -25.98 -6.23 13.50
CA ILE A 372 -24.92 -7.23 13.31
C ILE A 372 -25.43 -8.41 12.47
N PRO A 373 -24.56 -9.10 11.72
CA PRO A 373 -24.99 -10.17 10.81
C PRO A 373 -25.55 -11.38 11.57
N PRO A 374 -26.43 -12.18 10.96
CA PRO A 374 -26.74 -13.53 11.44
C PRO A 374 -25.51 -14.44 11.38
N ASN A 375 -25.50 -15.50 12.19
CA ASN A 375 -24.43 -16.50 12.21
C ASN A 375 -24.56 -17.49 11.04
N ILE A 376 -24.27 -17.03 9.82
CA ILE A 376 -24.30 -17.84 8.59
C ILE A 376 -22.87 -18.17 8.16
N GLY A 377 -22.53 -19.46 8.12
CA GLY A 377 -21.25 -19.94 7.62
C GLY A 377 -21.06 -21.45 7.84
N PRO A 378 -20.30 -22.14 6.97
CA PRO A 378 -20.04 -23.57 7.13
C PRO A 378 -19.07 -23.83 8.30
N VAL A 379 -19.46 -24.73 9.19
CA VAL A 379 -18.66 -25.12 10.39
C VAL A 379 -17.36 -25.86 10.01
N SER A 380 -17.29 -26.43 8.80
CA SER A 380 -16.17 -27.25 8.29
C SER A 380 -15.03 -26.42 7.67
N GLY A 381 -14.34 -25.63 8.49
CA GLY A 381 -13.24 -24.77 8.05
C GLY A 381 -11.92 -25.51 7.75
N GLU A 382 -11.87 -26.31 6.69
CA GLU A 382 -10.63 -26.96 6.23
C GLU A 382 -9.91 -26.25 5.06
N ASN A 383 -10.61 -25.47 4.21
CA ASN A 383 -10.02 -24.90 3.00
C ASN A 383 -10.70 -23.58 2.54
N LEU A 384 -10.36 -22.46 3.19
CA LEU A 384 -10.86 -21.11 2.88
C LEU A 384 -10.86 -20.75 1.38
N TRP A 385 -9.93 -21.30 0.59
CA TRP A 385 -9.80 -21.05 -0.85
C TRP A 385 -10.83 -21.75 -1.73
N LYS A 386 -11.40 -22.89 -1.28
CA LYS A 386 -12.41 -23.65 -2.05
C LYS A 386 -13.80 -23.02 -1.94
N ASP A 387 -14.03 -22.29 -0.85
CA ASP A 387 -15.33 -21.70 -0.51
C ASP A 387 -15.51 -20.29 -1.09
N LEU A 388 -14.49 -19.73 -1.76
CA LEU A 388 -14.55 -18.39 -2.34
C LEU A 388 -15.28 -18.37 -3.69
N PRO A 389 -16.24 -17.45 -3.90
CA PRO A 389 -16.96 -17.37 -5.16
C PRO A 389 -16.03 -16.93 -6.30
N PRO A 390 -16.20 -17.46 -7.52
CA PRO A 390 -15.43 -17.03 -8.67
C PRO A 390 -15.93 -15.65 -9.15
N LEU A 391 -14.98 -14.75 -9.44
CA LEU A 391 -15.23 -13.45 -10.07
C LEU A 391 -15.55 -13.61 -11.56
N SER A 392 -14.82 -14.49 -12.25
CA SER A 392 -15.09 -14.84 -13.64
C SER A 392 -16.22 -15.87 -13.76
N PRO A 393 -17.07 -15.80 -14.80
CA PRO A 393 -17.24 -14.67 -15.71
C PRO A 393 -17.92 -13.48 -15.01
N ILE A 394 -17.62 -12.25 -15.46
CA ILE A 394 -18.14 -10.99 -14.86
C ILE A 394 -19.66 -10.89 -15.01
N ARG A 395 -20.20 -11.28 -16.18
CA ARG A 395 -21.63 -11.56 -16.35
C ARG A 395 -21.86 -13.08 -16.31
N ARG A 396 -22.83 -13.51 -15.52
CA ARG A 396 -23.23 -14.90 -15.35
C ARG A 396 -24.52 -15.20 -16.14
N LYS A 397 -24.92 -16.47 -16.22
CA LYS A 397 -26.06 -16.95 -17.01
C LYS A 397 -27.38 -16.20 -16.74
N LEU A 398 -27.61 -15.81 -15.48
CA LEU A 398 -28.70 -14.95 -15.09
C LEU A 398 -28.17 -13.53 -14.85
N LEU A 399 -28.83 -12.54 -15.46
CA LEU A 399 -28.64 -11.14 -15.14
C LEU A 399 -29.15 -10.87 -13.71
N LEU A 400 -30.37 -11.32 -13.41
CA LEU A 400 -31.04 -11.09 -12.12
C LEU A 400 -31.76 -12.36 -11.64
N SER A 401 -31.60 -12.70 -10.36
CA SER A 401 -32.41 -13.73 -9.70
C SER A 401 -33.23 -13.19 -8.52
N TYR A 402 -34.47 -13.64 -8.38
CA TYR A 402 -35.26 -13.54 -7.16
C TYR A 402 -35.90 -14.89 -6.81
N TRP A 403 -35.79 -15.30 -5.54
CA TRP A 403 -36.50 -16.46 -5.00
C TRP A 403 -37.02 -16.13 -3.59
N GLY A 404 -38.33 -16.03 -3.40
CA GLY A 404 -38.91 -15.62 -2.11
C GLY A 404 -40.42 -15.48 -2.13
N GLN A 405 -41.10 -15.95 -1.09
CA GLN A 405 -42.54 -15.81 -0.91
C GLN A 405 -42.83 -14.69 0.11
N ILE A 406 -43.88 -13.90 -0.12
CA ILE A 406 -44.37 -12.96 0.89
C ILE A 406 -45.31 -13.69 1.86
N VAL A 407 -45.02 -13.65 3.16
CA VAL A 407 -45.90 -14.18 4.19
C VAL A 407 -46.84 -13.06 4.65
N LEU A 408 -48.11 -13.15 4.25
CA LEU A 408 -49.13 -12.17 4.64
C LEU A 408 -49.76 -12.58 5.99
N PRO A 409 -49.86 -11.68 6.99
CA PRO A 409 -50.52 -11.95 8.26
C PRO A 409 -51.95 -12.49 8.06
N SER A 410 -52.19 -13.71 8.55
CA SER A 410 -53.45 -14.42 8.33
C SER A 410 -54.60 -13.77 9.10
N GLN A 411 -55.72 -13.54 8.42
CA GLN A 411 -56.95 -13.09 9.06
C GLN A 411 -57.51 -14.23 9.92
N ALA A 412 -57.67 -13.98 11.23
CA ALA A 412 -58.20 -14.96 12.15
C ALA A 412 -59.70 -15.19 11.92
N LEU A 413 -60.06 -16.45 11.64
CA LEU A 413 -61.37 -17.08 11.82
C LEU A 413 -62.55 -16.56 10.96
N SER A 414 -63.03 -17.43 10.07
CA SER A 414 -64.39 -17.96 10.24
C SER A 414 -64.56 -19.35 9.61
N HIS A 415 -64.75 -20.38 10.45
CA HIS A 415 -65.27 -21.67 10.02
C HIS A 415 -66.81 -21.59 10.03
N ASN A 416 -67.46 -21.52 8.84
CA ASN A 416 -68.78 -22.12 8.55
C ASN A 416 -69.41 -21.55 7.25
N SER A 417 -69.51 -22.37 6.19
CA SER A 417 -70.81 -22.74 5.63
C SER A 417 -70.70 -23.80 4.52
N GLN A 418 -71.48 -24.85 4.71
CA GLN A 418 -71.82 -25.97 3.83
C GLN A 418 -71.88 -25.72 2.30
N SER A 419 -71.33 -26.68 1.55
CA SER A 419 -71.93 -27.32 0.36
C SER A 419 -72.72 -26.49 -0.68
N ARG A 420 -72.18 -26.38 -1.90
CA ARG A 420 -72.92 -26.76 -3.13
C ARG A 420 -71.99 -27.01 -4.32
N THR A 421 -72.51 -27.68 -5.35
CA THR A 421 -71.72 -28.25 -6.46
C THR A 421 -72.22 -27.83 -7.85
N LYS A 422 -71.27 -27.72 -8.79
CA LYS A 422 -71.38 -27.87 -10.27
C LYS A 422 -72.17 -26.86 -11.13
N HIS A 423 -71.48 -26.42 -12.21
CA HIS A 423 -71.98 -25.80 -13.46
C HIS A 423 -72.62 -24.39 -13.33
N LYS A 424 -72.75 -23.56 -14.39
CA LYS A 424 -72.60 -23.77 -15.85
C LYS A 424 -71.98 -22.53 -16.57
N ARG A 425 -71.68 -22.65 -17.87
CA ARG A 425 -71.11 -21.65 -18.80
C ARG A 425 -72.07 -20.52 -19.24
N MET A 426 -71.47 -19.41 -19.65
CA MET A 426 -71.84 -18.46 -20.73
C MET A 426 -73.14 -17.63 -20.66
N SER A 427 -72.95 -16.31 -20.79
CA SER A 427 -73.51 -15.51 -21.90
C SER A 427 -72.62 -14.28 -22.16
N GLU A 428 -72.13 -14.13 -23.39
CA GLU A 428 -71.47 -12.90 -23.87
C GLU A 428 -72.53 -11.88 -24.32
N GLN A 429 -72.24 -10.57 -24.20
CA GLN A 429 -72.86 -9.57 -25.08
C GLN A 429 -71.96 -8.35 -25.28
N GLU A 430 -71.59 -8.14 -26.55
CA GLU A 430 -70.76 -7.06 -27.13
C GLU A 430 -71.49 -5.69 -27.15
N ASP A 431 -70.87 -4.51 -27.36
CA ASP A 431 -69.50 -3.98 -27.08
C ASP A 431 -69.61 -2.42 -27.04
N PRO A 432 -69.36 -1.58 -28.09
CA PRO A 432 -68.21 -1.44 -28.98
C PRO A 432 -67.49 -0.05 -28.96
N TYR A 433 -66.18 -0.05 -29.25
CA TYR A 433 -65.31 1.11 -29.57
C TYR A 433 -64.97 2.09 -28.41
N VAL A 434 -63.83 2.81 -28.38
CA VAL A 434 -62.91 3.24 -29.46
C VAL A 434 -61.42 2.93 -29.15
N SER A 435 -60.69 2.49 -30.18
CA SER A 435 -59.22 2.30 -30.17
C SER A 435 -58.42 3.61 -30.03
N ASN A 436 -57.24 3.58 -29.39
CA ASN A 436 -56.05 4.15 -30.06
C ASN A 436 -54.69 3.78 -29.45
N ASN A 437 -53.69 3.63 -30.33
CA ASN A 437 -52.28 3.55 -29.99
C ASN A 437 -51.76 4.89 -29.44
N ARG A 438 -51.54 5.00 -28.12
CA ARG A 438 -50.65 6.02 -27.54
C ARG A 438 -49.74 5.43 -26.47
N ARG A 439 -48.47 5.84 -26.55
CA ARG A 439 -47.32 5.54 -25.68
C ARG A 439 -47.68 5.01 -24.28
N ARG A 440 -47.21 3.80 -23.94
CA ARG A 440 -47.14 3.32 -22.55
C ARG A 440 -46.13 4.13 -21.74
N HIS A 441 -46.48 5.37 -21.38
CA HIS A 441 -45.84 6.02 -20.24
C HIS A 441 -46.13 5.16 -19.02
N ARG A 442 -45.09 4.56 -18.44
CA ARG A 442 -45.17 3.94 -17.12
C ARG A 442 -45.63 5.03 -16.16
N LYS A 443 -46.84 4.89 -15.60
CA LYS A 443 -47.23 5.73 -14.46
C LYS A 443 -46.30 5.33 -13.31
N PRO A 444 -45.60 6.28 -12.65
CA PRO A 444 -44.85 5.94 -11.45
C PRO A 444 -45.81 5.38 -10.39
N LEU A 445 -45.29 4.54 -9.49
CA LEU A 445 -45.97 4.16 -8.26
C LEU A 445 -46.16 5.42 -7.41
N ALA A 446 -47.30 6.08 -7.61
CA ALA A 446 -47.61 7.35 -7.00
C ALA A 446 -47.70 7.22 -5.48
N VAL A 447 -47.25 8.25 -4.77
CA VAL A 447 -47.41 8.37 -3.32
C VAL A 447 -48.89 8.23 -2.98
N LEU A 448 -49.25 7.14 -2.30
CA LEU A 448 -50.62 6.90 -1.86
C LEU A 448 -51.00 7.99 -0.85
N GLN A 449 -51.83 8.93 -1.30
CA GLN A 449 -52.40 9.96 -0.42
C GLN A 449 -53.23 9.27 0.67
N ASN A 450 -52.94 9.62 1.92
CA ASN A 450 -53.56 9.00 3.09
C ASN A 450 -55.10 9.18 3.04
N PRO A 451 -55.90 8.10 2.94
CA PRO A 451 -57.32 8.20 2.62
C PRO A 451 -58.12 8.77 3.81
N ARG A 452 -58.38 10.08 3.77
CA ARG A 452 -59.31 10.77 4.68
C ARG A 452 -60.76 10.39 4.38
N GLY A 453 -61.17 9.19 4.80
CA GLY A 453 -62.56 8.73 4.85
C GLY A 453 -62.96 8.36 6.29
N PRO A 454 -64.25 8.44 6.65
CA PRO A 454 -64.72 8.09 7.99
C PRO A 454 -64.55 6.59 8.27
N ALA A 455 -64.23 6.25 9.53
CA ALA A 455 -63.89 4.89 9.93
C ALA A 455 -65.11 3.94 9.83
N SER A 456 -65.02 2.94 8.95
CA SER A 456 -65.89 1.76 8.94
C SER A 456 -65.06 0.50 9.27
N SER A 457 -65.70 -0.50 9.88
CA SER A 457 -65.04 -1.45 10.79
C SER A 457 -64.31 -2.64 10.13
N HIS A 458 -63.57 -2.42 9.04
CA HIS A 458 -62.67 -3.43 8.46
C HIS A 458 -61.21 -2.99 8.48
N LYS A 459 -60.37 -3.73 9.21
CA LYS A 459 -58.91 -3.52 9.30
C LYS A 459 -58.20 -3.95 7.99
N ASN A 460 -58.40 -3.21 6.92
CA ASN A 460 -57.63 -3.36 5.69
C ASN A 460 -56.24 -2.75 5.87
N TYR A 461 -55.21 -3.58 6.02
CA TYR A 461 -53.82 -3.13 6.06
C TYR A 461 -53.46 -2.44 4.73
N PRO A 462 -53.06 -1.16 4.72
CA PRO A 462 -52.89 -0.38 3.49
C PRO A 462 -51.73 -0.87 2.61
N PHE A 463 -50.78 -1.58 3.20
CA PHE A 463 -49.59 -2.13 2.52
C PHE A 463 -49.92 -3.21 1.49
N HIS A 464 -51.06 -3.90 1.62
CA HIS A 464 -51.39 -5.05 0.77
C HIS A 464 -51.52 -4.70 -0.73
N PHE A 465 -51.87 -3.45 -1.06
CA PHE A 465 -51.87 -2.98 -2.45
C PHE A 465 -50.44 -2.79 -3.01
N LEU A 466 -49.53 -2.24 -2.19
CA LEU A 466 -48.13 -2.03 -2.57
C LEU A 466 -47.40 -3.38 -2.72
N GLU A 467 -47.62 -4.31 -1.79
CA GLU A 467 -47.11 -5.68 -1.84
C GLU A 467 -47.53 -6.40 -3.13
N ARG A 468 -48.82 -6.35 -3.51
CA ARG A 468 -49.31 -6.93 -4.78
C ARG A 468 -48.70 -6.25 -6.01
N ALA A 469 -48.52 -4.92 -5.98
CA ALA A 469 -47.89 -4.18 -7.08
C ALA A 469 -46.40 -4.52 -7.23
N ILE A 470 -45.70 -4.79 -6.12
CA ILE A 470 -44.32 -5.28 -6.10
C ILE A 470 -44.24 -6.68 -6.73
N VAL A 471 -45.03 -7.65 -6.22
CA VAL A 471 -45.09 -9.02 -6.76
C VAL A 471 -45.34 -9.01 -8.28
N SER A 472 -46.39 -8.31 -8.71
CA SER A 472 -46.76 -8.20 -10.14
C SER A 472 -45.69 -7.49 -10.98
N SER A 473 -44.91 -6.56 -10.40
CA SER A 473 -43.79 -5.92 -11.10
C SER A 473 -42.63 -6.89 -11.32
N ILE A 474 -42.29 -7.69 -10.31
CA ILE A 474 -41.18 -8.65 -10.35
C ILE A 474 -41.51 -9.82 -11.30
N GLU A 475 -42.73 -10.37 -11.21
CA GLU A 475 -43.24 -11.37 -12.16
C GLU A 475 -43.31 -10.82 -13.60
N GLY A 476 -43.51 -9.50 -13.73
CA GLY A 476 -43.41 -8.78 -15.00
C GLY A 476 -42.00 -8.78 -15.63
N PHE A 477 -40.92 -8.94 -14.86
CA PHE A 477 -39.55 -8.96 -15.39
C PHE A 477 -39.28 -10.20 -16.25
N SER A 478 -39.75 -11.38 -15.81
CA SER A 478 -39.63 -12.66 -16.54
C SER A 478 -40.22 -12.58 -17.95
N ASN A 479 -41.28 -11.79 -18.11
CA ASN A 479 -41.94 -11.54 -19.40
C ASN A 479 -41.25 -10.45 -20.26
N SER A 480 -40.27 -9.73 -19.72
CA SER A 480 -39.65 -8.56 -20.36
C SER A 480 -38.25 -8.82 -20.92
N VAL A 481 -37.56 -9.87 -20.46
CA VAL A 481 -36.21 -10.26 -20.94
C VAL A 481 -36.17 -11.78 -21.03
N GLN A 482 -36.10 -12.34 -22.24
CA GLN A 482 -36.22 -13.78 -22.46
C GLN A 482 -35.00 -14.54 -21.91
N GLY A 483 -35.19 -15.25 -20.80
CA GLY A 483 -34.25 -16.25 -20.28
C GLY A 483 -33.13 -15.76 -19.35
N GLU A 484 -32.87 -14.45 -19.27
CA GLU A 484 -31.81 -13.88 -18.43
C GLU A 484 -32.26 -13.54 -16.99
N ILE A 485 -33.57 -13.47 -16.72
CA ILE A 485 -34.11 -13.10 -15.41
C ILE A 485 -34.90 -14.28 -14.82
N LEU A 486 -34.51 -14.71 -13.62
CA LEU A 486 -35.21 -15.74 -12.86
C LEU A 486 -36.02 -15.10 -11.72
N VAL A 487 -37.31 -15.43 -11.64
CA VAL A 487 -38.22 -15.00 -10.57
C VAL A 487 -39.08 -16.19 -10.17
N ASP A 488 -39.02 -16.57 -8.89
CA ASP A 488 -40.01 -17.46 -8.26
C ASP A 488 -40.53 -16.83 -6.95
N THR A 489 -41.81 -16.47 -6.97
CA THR A 489 -42.59 -15.90 -5.87
C THR A 489 -43.40 -16.94 -5.08
N SER A 490 -43.40 -18.19 -5.54
CA SER A 490 -44.18 -19.33 -5.02
C SER A 490 -43.40 -20.27 -4.10
N CYS A 491 -42.07 -20.26 -4.19
CA CYS A 491 -41.14 -21.27 -3.66
C CYS A 491 -41.27 -22.68 -4.27
N GLU A 492 -42.12 -22.91 -5.28
CA GLU A 492 -42.33 -24.23 -5.91
C GLU A 492 -41.28 -24.57 -6.99
N GLY A 493 -40.49 -23.58 -7.44
CA GLY A 493 -39.65 -23.63 -8.65
C GLY A 493 -38.37 -24.47 -8.60
N ALA A 494 -38.16 -25.29 -7.57
CA ALA A 494 -36.93 -26.06 -7.32
C ALA A 494 -36.71 -27.27 -8.26
N LYS A 495 -36.90 -27.08 -9.57
CA LYS A 495 -36.76 -28.11 -10.63
C LYS A 495 -35.84 -27.73 -11.79
N ILE A 496 -35.30 -26.50 -11.80
CA ILE A 496 -34.58 -25.94 -12.96
C ILE A 496 -33.08 -26.29 -12.95
N PHE A 497 -32.48 -26.56 -11.78
CA PHE A 497 -31.02 -26.77 -11.64
C PHE A 497 -30.60 -28.04 -10.90
N SER A 498 -31.53 -28.87 -10.41
CA SER A 498 -31.22 -30.10 -9.68
C SER A 498 -31.41 -31.36 -10.54
N SER A 499 -30.31 -32.01 -10.96
CA SER A 499 -30.34 -33.43 -11.29
C SER A 499 -30.59 -34.25 -10.02
N PRO A 500 -31.51 -35.22 -10.01
CA PRO A 500 -31.95 -35.84 -8.76
C PRO A 500 -30.99 -36.92 -8.24
N PRO A 501 -30.50 -36.83 -6.99
CA PRO A 501 -30.22 -38.04 -6.21
C PRO A 501 -31.56 -38.68 -5.83
N ALA A 502 -31.63 -40.01 -5.87
CA ALA A 502 -32.86 -40.73 -5.52
C ALA A 502 -33.08 -40.78 -4.00
N ASN A 503 -34.36 -40.73 -3.59
CA ASN A 503 -34.87 -41.15 -2.28
C ASN A 503 -34.33 -40.41 -1.03
N SER A 504 -34.70 -39.14 -0.87
CA SER A 504 -34.85 -38.53 0.47
C SER A 504 -36.14 -37.71 0.57
N SER A 505 -37.22 -38.33 1.07
CA SER A 505 -38.49 -37.64 1.35
C SER A 505 -38.44 -36.90 2.69
N SER A 506 -37.47 -35.99 2.85
CA SER A 506 -37.38 -35.07 3.98
C SER A 506 -38.19 -33.80 3.70
N THR A 507 -39.51 -33.93 3.74
CA THR A 507 -40.39 -32.75 3.79
C THR A 507 -40.16 -32.01 5.12
N LEU A 508 -39.35 -30.96 5.08
CA LEU A 508 -39.51 -29.82 5.99
C LEU A 508 -40.82 -29.10 5.63
N SER A 509 -41.93 -29.77 5.91
CA SER A 509 -43.23 -29.13 6.08
C SER A 509 -43.05 -28.00 7.08
N GLY A 510 -43.45 -26.77 6.73
CA GLY A 510 -43.17 -25.59 7.54
C GLY A 510 -43.51 -25.81 9.01
N ALA A 511 -42.61 -25.37 9.90
CA ALA A 511 -42.88 -25.32 11.33
C ALA A 511 -44.23 -24.62 11.57
N PRO A 512 -45.05 -25.06 12.56
CA PRO A 512 -46.37 -24.50 12.77
C PRO A 512 -46.25 -23.01 13.11
N LEU A 513 -46.66 -22.11 12.19
CA LEU A 513 -46.64 -20.66 12.39
C LEU A 513 -47.64 -20.22 13.47
N GLY A 514 -47.24 -20.39 14.72
CA GLY A 514 -47.90 -19.79 15.87
C GLY A 514 -47.72 -18.27 15.85
N LYS A 515 -48.73 -17.55 15.36
CA LYS A 515 -48.90 -16.10 15.55
C LYS A 515 -47.67 -15.22 15.24
N LEU A 516 -47.15 -15.25 14.01
CA LEU A 516 -46.29 -14.15 13.51
C LEU A 516 -47.19 -12.98 13.06
N PRO A 517 -47.13 -11.80 13.71
CA PRO A 517 -48.05 -10.69 13.42
C PRO A 517 -47.59 -9.75 12.28
N VAL A 518 -46.57 -10.15 11.50
CA VAL A 518 -45.79 -9.23 10.63
C VAL A 518 -45.59 -9.81 9.22
N SER A 519 -45.66 -8.96 8.18
CA SER A 519 -45.27 -9.36 6.81
C SER A 519 -43.77 -9.16 6.56
N ASP A 520 -43.12 -10.22 6.07
CA ASP A 520 -41.76 -10.21 5.52
C ASP A 520 -41.62 -11.27 4.39
N TRP A 521 -40.50 -11.23 3.67
CA TRP A 521 -40.19 -12.09 2.53
C TRP A 521 -39.40 -13.34 2.96
N SER A 522 -40.11 -14.45 3.14
CA SER A 522 -39.53 -15.72 3.60
C SER A 522 -38.46 -16.27 2.64
N LEU A 523 -37.53 -17.04 3.20
CA LEU A 523 -36.51 -17.74 2.43
C LEU A 523 -37.10 -19.01 1.80
N CYS A 524 -37.03 -19.16 0.48
CA CYS A 524 -37.39 -20.40 -0.19
C CYS A 524 -36.27 -21.45 -0.08
N GLY A 525 -36.64 -22.72 0.01
CA GLY A 525 -35.74 -23.87 -0.11
C GLY A 525 -34.65 -23.97 0.97
N THR A 526 -33.67 -24.83 0.73
CA THR A 526 -32.45 -24.90 1.55
C THR A 526 -31.41 -23.88 1.06
N GLU A 527 -30.42 -23.58 1.92
CA GLU A 527 -29.25 -22.76 1.58
C GLU A 527 -28.55 -23.26 0.31
N GLN A 528 -28.34 -24.57 0.18
CA GLN A 528 -27.66 -25.17 -0.97
C GLN A 528 -28.48 -25.00 -2.27
N ALA A 529 -29.81 -24.99 -2.17
CA ALA A 529 -30.66 -24.69 -3.31
C ALA A 529 -30.54 -23.22 -3.74
N ARG A 530 -30.51 -22.27 -2.77
CA ARG A 530 -30.30 -20.83 -3.05
C ARG A 530 -28.90 -20.56 -3.62
N ALA A 531 -27.87 -21.17 -3.06
CA ALA A 531 -26.49 -21.15 -3.55
C ALA A 531 -26.41 -21.53 -5.05
N SER A 532 -27.09 -22.62 -5.45
CA SER A 532 -27.10 -23.08 -6.85
C SER A 532 -27.64 -22.03 -7.84
N VAL A 533 -28.55 -21.16 -7.41
CA VAL A 533 -29.08 -20.03 -8.20
C VAL A 533 -28.12 -18.85 -8.17
N LEU A 534 -27.64 -18.46 -6.98
CA LEU A 534 -26.79 -17.27 -6.80
C LEU A 534 -25.44 -17.40 -7.52
N LEU A 535 -24.84 -18.60 -7.55
CA LEU A 535 -23.62 -18.89 -8.33
C LEU A 535 -23.79 -18.63 -9.84
N HIS A 536 -25.01 -18.75 -10.37
CA HIS A 536 -25.34 -18.48 -11.77
C HIS A 536 -25.85 -17.05 -12.02
N SER A 537 -25.93 -16.21 -10.98
CA SER A 537 -26.60 -14.91 -11.03
C SER A 537 -25.63 -13.75 -10.85
N THR A 538 -25.67 -12.79 -11.78
CA THR A 538 -24.85 -11.57 -11.77
C THR A 538 -25.31 -10.62 -10.66
N PHE A 539 -26.63 -10.36 -10.64
CA PHE A 539 -27.31 -9.61 -9.60
C PHE A 539 -28.38 -10.49 -8.91
N SER A 540 -28.71 -10.13 -7.68
CA SER A 540 -29.69 -10.82 -6.83
C SER A 540 -30.64 -9.81 -6.20
N LEU A 541 -31.95 -9.98 -6.37
CA LEU A 541 -32.93 -9.04 -5.83
C LEU A 541 -33.14 -9.29 -4.33
N VAL A 542 -32.93 -8.27 -3.52
CA VAL A 542 -33.20 -8.27 -2.08
C VAL A 542 -34.31 -7.27 -1.80
N LEU A 543 -35.42 -7.74 -1.24
CA LEU A 543 -36.55 -6.88 -0.88
C LEU A 543 -36.45 -6.59 0.63
N ALA A 544 -36.36 -5.31 0.99
CA ALA A 544 -36.39 -4.90 2.39
C ALA A 544 -37.83 -5.04 2.96
N PRO A 545 -37.98 -5.18 4.29
CA PRO A 545 -39.28 -5.18 4.95
C PRO A 545 -40.11 -3.94 4.55
N LEU A 546 -41.36 -4.19 4.14
CA LEU A 546 -42.27 -3.14 3.64
C LEU A 546 -43.11 -2.50 4.76
N ASN A 547 -43.18 -3.16 5.91
CA ASN A 547 -43.86 -2.66 7.10
C ASN A 547 -42.97 -1.68 7.88
N SER A 548 -43.50 -0.50 8.21
CA SER A 548 -42.78 0.52 8.99
C SER A 548 -42.46 0.13 10.44
N THR A 549 -43.05 -0.95 10.98
CA THR A 549 -42.74 -1.48 12.32
C THR A 549 -41.66 -2.56 12.35
N LEU A 550 -40.97 -2.78 11.24
CA LEU A 550 -39.73 -3.56 11.18
C LEU A 550 -38.58 -2.65 10.81
N ASP A 551 -37.45 -2.84 11.50
CA ASP A 551 -36.16 -2.25 11.12
C ASP A 551 -35.29 -3.34 10.48
N SER A 552 -34.98 -4.45 11.16
CA SER A 552 -34.16 -5.53 10.57
C SER A 552 -34.77 -6.91 10.81
N THR A 553 -34.67 -7.80 9.83
CA THR A 553 -35.13 -9.21 9.91
C THR A 553 -34.06 -10.19 9.47
N LEU A 554 -34.10 -11.40 10.03
CA LEU A 554 -33.19 -12.49 9.67
C LEU A 554 -33.19 -12.77 8.16
N ALA A 555 -34.37 -12.90 7.55
CA ALA A 555 -34.50 -13.21 6.12
C ALA A 555 -33.92 -12.11 5.20
N PHE A 556 -34.04 -10.83 5.57
CA PHE A 556 -33.40 -9.73 4.85
C PHE A 556 -31.87 -9.85 4.91
N GLN A 557 -31.30 -10.03 6.10
CA GLN A 557 -29.84 -10.13 6.27
C GLN A 557 -29.26 -11.37 5.60
N THR A 558 -29.93 -12.53 5.71
CA THR A 558 -29.55 -13.77 5.02
C THR A 558 -29.43 -13.54 3.51
N ARG A 559 -30.40 -12.87 2.88
CA ARG A 559 -30.40 -12.61 1.43
C ARG A 559 -29.20 -11.76 1.00
N VAL A 560 -28.83 -10.74 1.77
CA VAL A 560 -27.66 -9.89 1.47
C VAL A 560 -26.37 -10.71 1.57
N LEU A 561 -26.18 -11.46 2.65
CA LEU A 561 -24.93 -12.19 2.91
C LEU A 561 -24.78 -13.42 2.00
N GLU A 562 -25.84 -14.19 1.74
CA GLU A 562 -25.81 -15.29 0.76
C GLU A 562 -25.42 -14.78 -0.63
N SER A 563 -25.89 -13.59 -1.02
CA SER A 563 -25.56 -12.99 -2.32
C SER A 563 -24.07 -12.69 -2.44
N LEU A 564 -23.50 -11.99 -1.46
CA LEU A 564 -22.07 -11.70 -1.39
C LEU A 564 -21.21 -12.97 -1.32
N ALA A 565 -21.60 -13.94 -0.49
CA ALA A 565 -20.89 -15.21 -0.33
C ALA A 565 -20.80 -16.02 -1.65
N HIS A 566 -21.81 -15.91 -2.52
CA HIS A 566 -21.80 -16.52 -3.85
C HIS A 566 -21.31 -15.56 -4.96
N GLY A 567 -20.82 -14.37 -4.61
CA GLY A 567 -20.28 -13.36 -5.53
C GLY A 567 -21.34 -12.80 -6.48
N SER A 568 -22.60 -12.75 -6.08
CA SER A 568 -23.71 -12.11 -6.79
C SER A 568 -23.97 -10.74 -6.15
N VAL A 569 -24.13 -9.68 -6.96
CA VAL A 569 -24.28 -8.32 -6.42
C VAL A 569 -25.72 -8.12 -5.88
N PRO A 570 -25.91 -7.87 -4.57
CA PRO A 570 -27.25 -7.67 -4.01
C PRO A 570 -27.86 -6.33 -4.45
N VAL A 571 -29.12 -6.38 -4.87
CA VAL A 571 -29.93 -5.24 -5.31
C VAL A 571 -31.04 -5.03 -4.28
N VAL A 572 -30.76 -4.20 -3.29
CA VAL A 572 -31.64 -3.87 -2.16
C VAL A 572 -32.71 -2.88 -2.60
N VAL A 573 -33.95 -3.36 -2.78
CA VAL A 573 -35.12 -2.52 -3.05
C VAL A 573 -35.87 -2.26 -1.74
N GLY A 574 -35.97 -0.99 -1.35
CA GLY A 574 -36.51 -0.59 -0.05
C GLY A 574 -36.77 0.91 0.07
N SER A 575 -36.88 1.41 1.30
CA SER A 575 -36.95 2.86 1.55
C SER A 575 -35.52 3.39 1.70
N THR A 576 -35.04 4.15 0.71
CA THR A 576 -33.60 4.36 0.46
C THR A 576 -32.79 4.90 1.66
N LEU A 577 -33.42 5.71 2.53
CA LEU A 577 -32.78 6.21 3.76
C LEU A 577 -32.76 5.19 4.91
N ARG A 578 -33.78 4.34 5.03
CA ARG A 578 -33.86 3.32 6.10
C ARG A 578 -33.08 2.07 5.71
N SER A 579 -33.39 1.48 4.55
CA SER A 579 -32.85 0.20 4.10
C SER A 579 -31.33 0.17 3.89
N ARG A 580 -30.67 1.34 3.80
CA ARG A 580 -29.21 1.48 3.81
C ARG A 580 -28.61 1.39 5.22
N ARG A 581 -29.23 2.05 6.20
CA ARG A 581 -28.82 2.05 7.62
C ARG A 581 -29.04 0.71 8.32
N LEU A 582 -29.95 -0.09 7.77
CA LEU A 582 -30.35 -1.40 8.29
C LEU A 582 -29.47 -2.55 7.78
N LEU A 583 -28.43 -2.26 7.00
CA LEU A 583 -27.43 -3.25 6.64
C LEU A 583 -26.42 -3.43 7.80
N PRO A 584 -25.77 -4.59 7.94
CA PRO A 584 -24.89 -4.85 9.08
C PRO A 584 -23.72 -3.85 9.10
N PHE A 585 -23.41 -3.32 10.29
CA PHE A 585 -22.36 -2.32 10.51
C PHE A 585 -22.40 -1.09 9.58
N ALA A 586 -23.58 -0.70 9.05
CA ALA A 586 -23.73 0.36 8.05
C ALA A 586 -23.29 1.78 8.48
N GLU A 587 -22.94 1.99 9.76
CA GLU A 587 -22.27 3.22 10.23
C GLU A 587 -20.78 3.29 9.83
N SER A 588 -20.14 2.13 9.62
CA SER A 588 -18.73 2.01 9.21
C SER A 588 -18.57 1.44 7.81
N LEU A 589 -19.54 0.67 7.31
CA LEU A 589 -19.49 0.01 6.00
C LEU A 589 -20.16 0.81 4.88
N GLN A 590 -19.40 1.17 3.85
CA GLN A 590 -19.89 1.80 2.61
C GLN A 590 -20.48 0.74 1.69
N TRP A 591 -21.68 0.30 2.03
CA TRP A 591 -22.44 -0.70 1.28
C TRP A 591 -22.67 -0.32 -0.19
N GLU A 592 -22.53 0.96 -0.57
CA GLU A 592 -22.63 1.48 -1.94
C GLU A 592 -21.55 0.97 -2.88
N SER A 593 -20.44 0.43 -2.35
CA SER A 593 -19.40 -0.24 -3.15
C SER A 593 -19.64 -1.75 -3.28
N ALA A 594 -20.57 -2.34 -2.53
CA ALA A 594 -20.84 -3.79 -2.49
C ALA A 594 -22.28 -4.16 -2.93
N ALA A 595 -23.22 -3.21 -2.87
CA ALA A 595 -24.65 -3.42 -3.04
C ALA A 595 -25.32 -2.24 -3.75
N LEU A 596 -26.32 -2.52 -4.60
CA LEU A 596 -27.13 -1.51 -5.26
C LEU A 596 -28.41 -1.23 -4.44
N THR A 597 -28.58 -0.01 -3.92
CA THR A 597 -29.78 0.36 -3.15
C THR A 597 -30.75 1.20 -3.97
N LEU A 598 -32.00 0.75 -4.12
CA LEU A 598 -33.03 1.40 -4.97
C LEU A 598 -34.34 1.68 -4.21
N PRO A 599 -35.01 2.83 -4.45
CA PRO A 599 -36.32 3.13 -3.85
C PRO A 599 -37.42 2.21 -4.39
N VAL A 600 -38.32 1.70 -3.54
CA VAL A 600 -39.47 0.85 -3.93
C VAL A 600 -40.24 1.35 -5.18
N PRO A 601 -40.59 2.65 -5.33
CA PRO A 601 -41.29 3.12 -6.53
C PRO A 601 -40.57 2.87 -7.87
N ARG A 602 -39.24 2.66 -7.84
CA ARG A 602 -38.42 2.40 -9.03
C ARG A 602 -38.27 0.91 -9.35
N ILE A 603 -38.97 0.02 -8.64
CA ILE A 603 -38.88 -1.44 -8.86
C ILE A 603 -39.10 -1.83 -10.33
N THR A 604 -40.05 -1.19 -11.04
CA THR A 604 -40.30 -1.48 -12.47
C THR A 604 -39.11 -1.17 -13.38
N GLU A 605 -38.17 -0.32 -12.94
CA GLU A 605 -37.00 0.14 -13.69
C GLU A 605 -35.75 -0.73 -13.42
N VAL A 606 -35.81 -1.68 -12.47
CA VAL A 606 -34.66 -2.51 -12.06
C VAL A 606 -33.98 -3.21 -13.25
N PRO A 607 -34.66 -3.92 -14.17
CA PRO A 607 -33.99 -4.56 -15.31
C PRO A 607 -33.19 -3.59 -16.20
N PHE A 608 -33.72 -2.37 -16.42
CA PHE A 608 -33.03 -1.33 -17.18
C PHE A 608 -31.79 -0.79 -16.45
N TYR A 609 -31.90 -0.60 -15.13
CA TYR A 609 -30.74 -0.23 -14.31
C TYR A 609 -29.62 -1.26 -14.39
N LEU A 610 -29.93 -2.55 -14.22
CA LEU A 610 -28.92 -3.62 -14.20
C LEU A 610 -28.29 -3.88 -15.57
N GLN A 611 -29.01 -3.61 -16.67
CA GLN A 611 -28.47 -3.64 -18.03
C GLN A 611 -27.55 -2.44 -18.34
N SER A 612 -27.62 -1.34 -17.58
CA SER A 612 -26.83 -0.13 -17.81
C SER A 612 -25.44 -0.12 -17.17
N TYR A 613 -25.15 -1.03 -16.22
CA TYR A 613 -23.82 -1.12 -15.60
C TYR A 613 -22.81 -1.78 -16.55
N PRO A 614 -21.61 -1.20 -16.75
CA PRO A 614 -20.52 -1.80 -17.49
C PRO A 614 -19.89 -2.99 -16.75
N ASP A 615 -19.07 -3.77 -17.44
CA ASP A 615 -18.36 -4.92 -16.86
C ASP A 615 -17.31 -4.47 -15.83
N GLU A 616 -16.73 -3.28 -15.98
CA GLU A 616 -15.82 -2.68 -14.99
C GLU A 616 -16.51 -2.48 -13.63
N ASP A 617 -17.70 -1.90 -13.60
CA ASP A 617 -18.46 -1.67 -12.35
C ASP A 617 -18.91 -2.99 -11.74
N ILE A 618 -19.40 -3.94 -12.55
CA ILE A 618 -19.82 -5.27 -12.07
C ILE A 618 -18.63 -6.03 -11.49
N ALA A 619 -17.44 -5.90 -12.09
CA ALA A 619 -16.21 -6.38 -11.50
C ALA A 619 -15.94 -5.65 -10.17
N ALA A 620 -15.96 -4.32 -10.12
CA ALA A 620 -15.73 -3.54 -8.89
C ALA A 620 -16.66 -3.92 -7.72
N PHE A 621 -17.96 -4.12 -7.95
CA PHE A 621 -18.90 -4.61 -6.93
C PHE A 621 -18.56 -6.01 -6.43
N ARG A 622 -18.19 -6.92 -7.34
CA ARG A 622 -17.87 -8.33 -7.00
C ARG A 622 -16.48 -8.46 -6.40
N LEU A 623 -15.55 -7.57 -6.76
CA LEU A 623 -14.27 -7.34 -6.11
C LEU A 623 -14.50 -6.83 -4.69
N MET A 624 -15.28 -5.77 -4.46
CA MET A 624 -15.57 -5.29 -3.09
C MET A 624 -16.18 -6.40 -2.22
N GLY A 625 -17.07 -7.24 -2.77
CA GLY A 625 -17.64 -8.40 -2.08
C GLY A 625 -16.70 -9.60 -1.82
N ARG A 626 -15.46 -9.62 -2.36
CA ARG A 626 -14.52 -10.78 -2.29
C ARG A 626 -13.08 -10.40 -1.94
N GLU A 627 -12.57 -9.38 -2.63
CA GLU A 627 -11.22 -8.80 -2.59
C GLU A 627 -11.06 -7.65 -1.60
N THR A 628 -12.06 -7.36 -0.78
CA THR A 628 -11.70 -6.93 0.57
C THR A 628 -11.43 -8.18 1.41
N PRO A 629 -10.16 -8.46 1.78
CA PRO A 629 -9.83 -9.28 2.96
C PRO A 629 -10.22 -8.57 4.28
N HIS A 630 -11.31 -7.82 4.27
CA HIS A 630 -11.83 -6.97 5.33
C HIS A 630 -13.37 -7.05 5.41
N PHE A 631 -14.11 -6.66 4.37
CA PHE A 631 -15.57 -6.61 4.39
C PHE A 631 -16.19 -8.02 4.55
N GLY A 632 -16.14 -8.85 3.51
CA GLY A 632 -16.73 -10.19 3.52
C GLY A 632 -16.05 -11.13 4.53
N LYS A 633 -14.71 -11.18 4.54
CA LYS A 633 -13.94 -12.16 5.33
C LYS A 633 -13.77 -11.78 6.81
N THR A 634 -13.71 -10.49 7.13
CA THR A 634 -13.23 -10.04 8.46
C THR A 634 -14.34 -9.38 9.28
N HIS A 635 -15.46 -9.00 8.63
CA HIS A 635 -16.70 -8.61 9.30
C HIS A 635 -17.79 -9.70 9.23
N PHE A 636 -17.75 -10.60 8.23
CA PHE A 636 -18.79 -11.62 7.97
C PHE A 636 -18.27 -13.05 7.76
N GLY A 637 -16.96 -13.31 7.95
CA GLY A 637 -16.32 -14.53 7.44
C GLY A 637 -16.63 -15.83 8.19
N THR A 638 -16.06 -16.93 7.68
CA THR A 638 -16.34 -18.37 7.97
C THR A 638 -16.48 -18.76 9.46
N TYR A 639 -15.92 -17.98 10.38
CA TYR A 639 -16.18 -18.11 11.82
C TYR A 639 -16.82 -16.81 12.35
N PRO A 640 -18.13 -16.57 12.16
CA PRO A 640 -18.77 -15.32 12.58
C PRO A 640 -18.63 -15.10 14.09
N SER A 641 -18.62 -16.17 14.87
CA SER A 641 -18.35 -16.18 16.32
C SER A 641 -16.98 -15.63 16.75
N ARG A 642 -16.01 -15.46 15.84
CA ARG A 642 -14.72 -14.78 16.09
C ARG A 642 -14.63 -13.41 15.42
N THR A 643 -15.08 -13.29 14.16
CA THR A 643 -14.97 -12.07 13.35
C THR A 643 -15.95 -10.97 13.76
N LEU A 644 -17.16 -11.35 14.19
CA LEU A 644 -18.20 -10.40 14.61
C LEU A 644 -17.80 -9.68 15.91
N PRO A 645 -17.39 -10.35 17.02
CA PRO A 645 -16.89 -9.65 18.20
C PRO A 645 -15.73 -8.70 17.89
N GLN A 646 -14.77 -9.13 17.05
CA GLN A 646 -13.64 -8.30 16.64
C GLN A 646 -14.09 -7.02 15.90
N THR A 647 -15.06 -7.17 14.99
CA THR A 647 -15.64 -6.05 14.23
C THR A 647 -16.47 -5.13 15.11
N LEU A 648 -17.30 -5.67 15.99
CA LEU A 648 -18.11 -4.90 16.92
C LEU A 648 -17.22 -4.03 17.83
N LEU A 649 -16.13 -4.59 18.37
CA LEU A 649 -15.16 -3.82 19.13
C LEU A 649 -14.49 -2.73 18.28
N ALA A 650 -14.12 -3.02 17.02
CA ALA A 650 -13.54 -2.02 16.13
C ALA A 650 -14.50 -0.87 15.79
N VAL A 651 -15.79 -1.16 15.58
CA VAL A 651 -16.85 -0.16 15.33
C VAL A 651 -17.08 0.70 16.57
N LEU A 652 -17.23 0.09 17.75
CA LEU A 652 -17.38 0.82 19.01
C LEU A 652 -16.16 1.71 19.29
N ARG A 653 -14.95 1.17 19.13
CA ARG A 653 -13.68 1.90 19.29
C ARG A 653 -13.58 3.09 18.33
N ARG A 654 -14.03 2.92 17.07
CA ARG A 654 -14.12 4.03 16.09
C ARG A 654 -15.14 5.08 16.51
N ARG A 655 -16.32 4.69 17.01
CA ARG A 655 -17.36 5.62 17.47
C ARG A 655 -16.95 6.45 18.70
N LEU A 656 -15.90 6.02 19.42
CA LEU A 656 -15.31 6.74 20.56
C LEU A 656 -14.00 7.48 20.20
N ASP A 657 -13.61 7.52 18.92
CA ASP A 657 -12.35 8.11 18.41
C ASP A 657 -11.03 7.58 19.03
N ILE A 658 -11.10 6.47 19.78
CA ILE A 658 -9.92 5.82 20.36
C ILE A 658 -9.14 5.13 19.22
N PRO A 659 -7.82 5.34 19.05
CA PRO A 659 -7.05 4.65 18.02
C PRO A 659 -6.95 3.14 18.28
N ALA A 660 -6.68 2.35 17.24
CA ALA A 660 -6.37 0.93 17.41
C ALA A 660 -5.05 0.74 18.19
N LEU A 661 -4.85 -0.45 18.78
CA LEU A 661 -3.56 -0.81 19.35
C LEU A 661 -2.49 -0.87 18.24
N PRO A 662 -1.25 -0.40 18.50
CA PRO A 662 -0.13 -0.53 17.57
C PRO A 662 0.10 -1.98 17.15
N ILE A 663 0.33 -2.20 15.85
CA ILE A 663 0.85 -3.48 15.40
C ILE A 663 2.29 -3.64 15.89
N LEU A 664 2.69 -4.88 16.23
CA LEU A 664 4.03 -5.17 16.72
C LEU A 664 4.99 -5.39 15.55
N ASP A 665 6.20 -4.84 15.67
CA ASP A 665 7.34 -5.14 14.80
C ASP A 665 7.91 -6.54 15.10
N GLU A 666 8.51 -7.18 14.09
CA GLU A 666 9.19 -8.47 14.26
C GLU A 666 10.53 -8.27 15.01
N PRO A 667 10.81 -9.05 16.08
CA PRO A 667 12.11 -9.01 16.74
C PRO A 667 13.28 -9.17 15.75
N SER A 668 14.37 -8.45 16.00
CA SER A 668 15.57 -8.44 15.14
C SER A 668 16.77 -9.10 15.84
N PRO A 669 16.71 -10.40 16.19
CA PRO A 669 17.77 -11.07 16.94
C PRO A 669 19.05 -11.14 16.10
N SER A 670 20.18 -10.69 16.64
CA SER A 670 21.44 -10.79 15.89
C SER A 670 21.93 -12.23 15.80
N VAL A 671 22.59 -12.57 14.69
CA VAL A 671 23.33 -13.83 14.58
C VAL A 671 24.56 -13.85 15.50
N PHE A 672 25.10 -12.68 15.85
CA PHE A 672 26.26 -12.55 16.71
C PHE A 672 25.86 -12.53 18.19
N PRO A 673 26.55 -13.28 19.08
CA PRO A 673 26.38 -13.14 20.52
C PRO A 673 26.89 -11.77 20.99
N ALA A 674 26.33 -11.26 22.09
CA ALA A 674 26.57 -9.88 22.58
C ALA A 674 28.03 -9.54 22.94
N ASN A 675 28.93 -10.53 22.99
CA ASN A 675 30.37 -10.38 23.23
C ASN A 675 31.23 -10.47 21.96
N PHE A 676 30.64 -10.69 20.78
CA PHE A 676 31.35 -10.81 19.50
C PHE A 676 31.24 -9.54 18.67
N THR A 677 32.38 -8.92 18.37
CA THR A 677 32.50 -7.81 17.42
C THR A 677 32.97 -8.33 16.06
N PRO A 678 32.17 -8.23 14.98
CA PRO A 678 32.59 -8.67 13.65
C PRO A 678 33.84 -7.92 13.16
N LEU A 679 34.71 -8.62 12.42
CA LEU A 679 35.92 -8.02 11.87
C LEU A 679 35.57 -6.98 10.81
N ALA A 680 36.12 -5.77 10.92
CA ALA A 680 35.89 -4.69 9.95
C ALA A 680 36.84 -4.76 8.74
N TYR A 681 36.36 -4.26 7.60
CA TYR A 681 37.15 -4.02 6.39
C TYR A 681 36.72 -2.69 5.78
N GLU A 682 37.62 -1.73 5.64
CA GLU A 682 37.28 -0.43 5.02
C GLU A 682 37.15 -0.55 3.48
N GLY A 683 37.92 -1.48 2.90
CA GLY A 683 37.98 -1.74 1.47
C GLY A 683 38.44 -0.55 0.62
N PRO A 684 38.57 -0.74 -0.70
CA PRO A 684 38.70 0.39 -1.61
C PRO A 684 37.44 1.25 -1.53
N ASP A 685 37.60 2.55 -1.69
CA ASP A 685 36.47 3.42 -1.99
C ASP A 685 35.87 3.04 -3.34
N VAL A 686 34.55 3.14 -3.45
CA VAL A 686 33.85 2.91 -4.71
C VAL A 686 34.04 4.19 -5.53
N GLU A 687 34.83 4.13 -6.61
CA GLU A 687 34.86 5.22 -7.59
C GLU A 687 33.43 5.39 -8.15
N PRO A 688 32.88 6.61 -8.18
CA PRO A 688 31.51 6.82 -8.65
C PRO A 688 31.43 6.53 -10.16
N ASP A 689 30.53 5.65 -10.56
CA ASP A 689 30.32 5.26 -11.98
C ASP A 689 29.95 6.44 -12.91
N THR A 690 29.55 7.58 -12.33
CA THR A 690 29.17 8.81 -13.05
C THR A 690 29.59 10.06 -12.27
N ASP A 691 29.75 11.19 -12.97
CA ASP A 691 29.94 12.53 -12.36
C ASP A 691 28.64 13.11 -11.74
N GLU A 692 27.55 12.33 -11.61
CA GLU A 692 26.26 12.85 -11.15
C GLU A 692 26.20 13.07 -9.63
N VAL A 693 25.67 14.21 -9.21
CA VAL A 693 25.47 14.56 -7.79
C VAL A 693 24.22 13.86 -7.26
N LEU A 694 24.37 12.59 -6.88
CA LEU A 694 23.24 11.75 -6.47
C LEU A 694 22.54 12.24 -5.18
N GLY A 695 23.27 12.90 -4.29
CA GLY A 695 22.74 13.51 -3.08
C GLY A 695 23.81 13.64 -1.98
N PRO A 696 23.50 14.29 -0.85
CA PRO A 696 24.35 14.27 0.33
C PRO A 696 24.44 12.86 0.94
N ILE A 697 25.62 12.50 1.44
CA ILE A 697 25.83 11.36 2.34
C ILE A 697 25.59 11.86 3.77
N GLU A 698 24.83 11.11 4.55
CA GLU A 698 24.28 11.57 5.83
C GLU A 698 24.36 10.50 6.92
N THR A 699 24.21 10.93 8.18
CA THR A 699 23.92 10.02 9.28
C THR A 699 22.53 9.39 9.13
N PRO A 700 22.31 8.15 9.63
CA PRO A 700 21.00 7.53 9.65
C PRO A 700 19.95 8.39 10.37
N PHE A 701 18.77 8.49 9.77
CA PHE A 701 17.60 9.24 10.25
C PHE A 701 16.35 8.35 10.11
N ALA A 702 15.63 8.15 11.22
CA ALA A 702 14.42 7.35 11.27
C ALA A 702 13.20 8.10 10.73
N SER A 703 12.26 7.40 10.09
CA SER A 703 10.95 7.93 9.75
C SER A 703 10.13 8.18 11.02
N GLU A 704 9.47 9.32 11.12
CA GLU A 704 8.56 9.60 12.24
C GLU A 704 7.34 8.67 12.22
N THR A 705 7.16 7.93 13.32
CA THR A 705 6.05 6.99 13.50
C THR A 705 4.79 7.71 14.02
N PHE A 706 3.62 7.12 13.79
CA PHE A 706 2.37 7.41 14.51
C PHE A 706 1.85 8.87 14.47
N ARG A 707 2.41 9.72 13.60
CA ARG A 707 2.07 11.15 13.40
C ARG A 707 0.57 11.46 13.30
N ARG A 708 -0.25 10.51 12.84
CA ARG A 708 -1.66 10.72 12.47
C ARG A 708 -2.69 9.96 13.29
N ASN A 709 -2.30 9.19 14.32
CA ASN A 709 -3.14 8.23 15.06
C ASN A 709 -4.60 8.69 15.27
N PHE A 710 -4.80 9.78 16.01
CA PHE A 710 -6.13 10.32 16.35
C PHE A 710 -6.86 10.94 15.15
N SER A 711 -6.13 11.45 14.14
CA SER A 711 -6.72 12.02 12.92
C SER A 711 -7.18 10.97 11.90
N VAL A 712 -6.58 9.78 11.92
CA VAL A 712 -6.84 8.71 10.94
C VAL A 712 -8.14 7.97 11.24
N GLY A 713 -8.52 7.79 12.51
CA GLY A 713 -9.82 7.23 12.87
C GLY A 713 -10.99 8.05 12.30
N LEU A 714 -10.92 9.38 12.45
CA LEU A 714 -11.91 10.34 11.95
C LEU A 714 -11.95 10.44 10.42
N VAL A 715 -10.78 10.54 9.77
CA VAL A 715 -10.67 10.92 8.34
C VAL A 715 -10.53 9.72 7.39
N SER A 716 -10.11 8.55 7.87
CA SER A 716 -9.80 7.39 7.02
C SER A 716 -10.92 6.35 6.97
N ASP A 717 -11.09 5.77 5.79
CA ASP A 717 -12.13 4.81 5.43
C ASP A 717 -11.65 3.36 5.58
N MET A 718 -11.03 3.06 6.72
CA MET A 718 -10.27 1.82 6.98
C MET A 718 -11.11 0.55 7.04
N PHE A 719 -12.43 0.65 6.92
CA PHE A 719 -13.35 -0.49 6.86
C PHE A 719 -13.67 -0.93 5.42
N ASN A 720 -13.49 -0.05 4.43
CA ASN A 720 -13.88 -0.27 3.04
C ASN A 720 -12.73 -0.06 2.04
N LYS A 721 -11.64 0.60 2.47
CA LYS A 721 -10.47 0.96 1.66
C LYS A 721 -9.19 0.60 2.41
N PHE A 722 -8.04 0.78 1.74
CA PHE A 722 -6.72 0.39 2.26
C PHE A 722 -6.45 0.89 3.69
N GLY A 723 -6.32 -0.07 4.60
CA GLY A 723 -6.08 0.11 6.03
C GLY A 723 -6.48 -1.16 6.79
N ASP A 724 -6.19 -1.18 8.09
CA ASP A 724 -6.63 -2.25 9.00
C ASP A 724 -7.46 -1.59 10.12
N PRO A 725 -8.75 -1.91 10.29
CA PRO A 725 -9.58 -1.32 11.33
C PRO A 725 -9.33 -1.95 12.72
N PHE A 726 -8.41 -2.91 12.85
CA PHE A 726 -8.09 -3.63 14.09
C PHE A 726 -6.72 -3.24 14.66
N ASN A 727 -5.74 -2.95 13.78
CA ASN A 727 -4.35 -2.61 14.14
C ASN A 727 -3.91 -1.23 13.63
N LEU A 728 -3.04 -0.56 14.39
CA LEU A 728 -2.49 0.75 14.02
C LEU A 728 -1.04 0.62 13.52
N TYR A 729 -0.81 0.98 12.26
CA TYR A 729 0.53 0.98 11.66
C TYR A 729 1.32 2.25 12.00
N PRO A 730 2.65 2.16 12.18
CA PRO A 730 3.51 3.33 12.42
C PRO A 730 3.53 4.31 11.23
N HIS A 731 3.41 3.80 10.01
CA HIS A 731 3.32 4.59 8.77
C HIS A 731 2.41 3.87 7.75
N THR A 732 1.80 4.61 6.84
CA THR A 732 1.03 4.06 5.70
C THR A 732 1.34 4.82 4.41
N PRO A 733 1.33 4.16 3.23
CA PRO A 733 1.67 4.82 1.95
C PRO A 733 0.57 5.78 1.45
N PHE A 734 -0.60 5.78 2.10
CA PHE A 734 -1.79 6.57 1.73
C PHE A 734 -1.86 7.91 2.48
N GLN A 735 -0.75 8.39 3.05
CA GLN A 735 -0.72 9.71 3.68
C GLN A 735 -0.77 10.82 2.62
N PRO A 736 -1.49 11.93 2.87
CA PRO A 736 -1.60 13.02 1.91
C PRO A 736 -0.24 13.70 1.72
N VAL A 737 0.25 13.73 0.48
CA VAL A 737 1.47 14.47 0.12
C VAL A 737 1.23 15.96 0.32
N LEU A 738 2.16 16.64 1.00
CA LEU A 738 2.06 18.07 1.26
C LEU A 738 2.23 18.88 -0.05
N PRO A 739 1.50 20.00 -0.24
CA PRO A 739 1.59 20.85 -1.43
C PRO A 739 3.01 21.34 -1.74
N SER A 740 3.30 21.66 -3.01
CA SER A 740 4.66 21.93 -3.46
C SER A 740 5.28 23.19 -2.83
N GLU A 741 4.45 24.14 -2.42
CA GLU A 741 4.76 25.40 -1.76
C GLU A 741 5.00 25.28 -0.24
N SER A 742 4.57 24.18 0.41
CA SER A 742 4.73 23.94 1.86
C SER A 742 6.20 23.84 2.33
N LYS A 743 7.12 23.75 1.36
CA LYS A 743 8.58 23.70 1.50
C LYS A 743 9.20 25.10 1.56
N PHE A 744 8.42 26.12 1.22
CA PHE A 744 8.84 27.51 1.07
C PHE A 744 8.08 28.45 2.02
N LEU A 745 6.86 28.08 2.40
CA LEU A 745 5.97 28.85 3.26
C LEU A 745 5.70 28.08 4.57
N GLY A 746 6.20 28.59 5.70
CA GLY A 746 6.04 27.96 7.03
C GLY A 746 6.90 26.71 7.27
N SER A 747 7.93 26.50 6.45
CA SER A 747 8.60 25.22 6.23
C SER A 747 9.70 24.85 7.25
N ASN A 748 9.42 24.91 8.55
CA ASN A 748 10.30 24.34 9.59
C ASN A 748 10.12 22.82 9.76
N TYR A 749 9.40 22.17 8.83
CA TYR A 749 8.91 20.79 8.93
C TYR A 749 9.82 19.77 8.21
N GLY A 750 11.12 19.80 8.53
CA GLY A 750 12.10 18.81 8.03
C GLY A 750 12.21 18.74 6.50
N PHE A 751 11.84 19.81 5.79
CA PHE A 751 12.00 19.93 4.35
C PHE A 751 13.40 20.45 4.02
N ARG A 752 13.91 20.09 2.84
CA ARG A 752 15.18 20.62 2.31
C ARG A 752 14.94 21.49 1.08
N PRO A 753 14.35 22.68 1.24
CA PRO A 753 14.04 23.52 0.09
C PRO A 753 15.31 23.99 -0.59
N VAL A 754 15.30 23.91 -1.93
CA VAL A 754 16.35 24.40 -2.81
C VAL A 754 16.70 25.84 -2.42
N ASN A 755 17.99 26.10 -2.18
CA ASN A 755 18.51 27.43 -1.83
C ASN A 755 17.79 28.07 -0.62
N ARG A 756 17.54 27.30 0.45
CA ARG A 756 16.86 27.74 1.68
C ARG A 756 15.46 28.35 1.46
N GLY A 757 14.80 27.96 0.36
CA GLY A 757 13.48 28.49 0.02
C GLY A 757 13.49 29.79 -0.80
N ALA A 758 14.66 30.31 -1.19
CA ALA A 758 14.73 31.41 -2.16
C ALA A 758 14.45 30.95 -3.60
N GLY A 759 14.41 29.63 -3.84
CA GLY A 759 14.29 29.04 -5.18
C GLY A 759 15.60 29.16 -5.97
N GLY A 760 15.53 28.80 -7.25
CA GLY A 760 16.67 28.84 -8.16
C GLY A 760 16.27 28.46 -9.57
N ASP A 761 17.27 28.42 -10.46
CA ASP A 761 17.12 27.87 -11.79
C ASP A 761 17.13 26.32 -11.77
N GLY A 762 16.95 25.71 -12.95
CA GLY A 762 17.02 24.25 -13.11
C GLY A 762 18.37 23.65 -12.71
N VAL A 763 19.46 24.42 -12.75
CA VAL A 763 20.79 23.98 -12.30
C VAL A 763 20.81 23.85 -10.77
N THR A 764 20.24 24.81 -10.07
CA THR A 764 20.11 24.77 -8.60
C THR A 764 19.23 23.59 -8.14
N PHE A 765 18.16 23.30 -8.88
CA PHE A 765 17.33 22.11 -8.68
C PHE A 765 18.12 20.81 -8.93
N SER A 766 18.95 20.79 -9.98
CA SER A 766 19.84 19.68 -10.32
C SER A 766 21.03 19.49 -9.35
N GLN A 767 21.20 20.36 -8.36
CA GLN A 767 22.19 20.21 -7.28
C GLN A 767 21.54 19.78 -5.96
N ALA A 768 20.27 20.13 -5.76
CA ALA A 768 19.49 19.80 -4.56
C ALA A 768 18.56 18.58 -4.79
N LEU A 769 19.08 17.54 -5.46
CA LEU A 769 18.33 16.40 -6.04
C LEU A 769 17.65 15.49 -5.00
N GLY A 770 16.57 16.01 -4.42
CA GLY A 770 15.76 15.41 -3.36
C GLY A 770 14.92 16.41 -2.57
N GLY A 771 15.19 17.71 -2.71
CA GLY A 771 14.58 18.84 -1.97
C GLY A 771 13.11 19.15 -2.27
N ASN A 772 12.35 18.19 -2.81
CA ASN A 772 10.93 18.33 -3.13
C ASN A 772 10.00 17.56 -2.17
N PHE A 773 10.56 16.91 -1.15
CA PHE A 773 9.85 16.10 -0.13
C PHE A 773 10.53 16.31 1.24
N GLN A 774 9.98 15.76 2.33
CA GLN A 774 10.58 15.83 3.67
C GLN A 774 11.89 15.02 3.75
N ARG A 775 12.65 15.14 4.85
CA ARG A 775 13.85 14.31 5.10
C ARG A 775 13.43 12.85 5.25
N GLU A 776 13.89 12.01 4.33
CA GLU A 776 13.56 10.58 4.26
C GLU A 776 14.77 9.79 3.79
N GLN A 777 14.85 8.54 4.25
CA GLN A 777 15.90 7.57 3.93
C GLN A 777 15.25 6.20 3.70
N PHE A 778 16.03 5.23 3.21
CA PHE A 778 15.59 3.86 3.00
C PHE A 778 16.51 2.85 3.70
N THR A 779 15.95 1.69 4.03
CA THR A 779 16.68 0.53 4.56
C THR A 779 16.84 -0.50 3.46
N ILE A 780 18.05 -1.03 3.26
CA ILE A 780 18.25 -2.19 2.38
C ILE A 780 17.95 -3.47 3.17
N VAL A 781 17.19 -4.39 2.59
CA VAL A 781 16.99 -5.75 3.11
C VAL A 781 17.53 -6.73 2.08
N MET A 782 18.54 -7.52 2.48
CA MET A 782 19.22 -8.50 1.64
C MET A 782 19.18 -9.87 2.30
N LEU A 783 18.54 -10.85 1.65
CA LEU A 783 18.50 -12.23 2.11
C LEU A 783 19.68 -13.00 1.51
N THR A 784 20.36 -13.81 2.33
CA THR A 784 21.52 -14.59 1.91
C THR A 784 21.49 -16.02 2.43
N TYR A 785 21.93 -16.97 1.59
CA TYR A 785 22.03 -18.38 1.94
C TYR A 785 23.30 -18.99 1.35
N LYS A 786 24.25 -19.37 2.22
CA LYS A 786 25.53 -20.06 1.87
C LYS A 786 26.37 -19.33 0.80
N ARG A 787 26.33 -17.99 0.78
CA ARG A 787 26.91 -17.10 -0.26
C ARG A 787 27.83 -16.00 0.30
N GLU A 788 28.49 -16.23 1.44
CA GLU A 788 29.25 -15.21 2.20
C GLU A 788 30.14 -14.28 1.36
N VAL A 789 30.87 -14.83 0.38
CA VAL A 789 31.79 -14.07 -0.49
C VAL A 789 31.04 -13.12 -1.42
N VAL A 790 29.87 -13.53 -1.95
CA VAL A 790 29.04 -12.71 -2.83
C VAL A 790 28.38 -11.59 -2.03
N LEU A 791 27.84 -11.93 -0.85
CA LEU A 791 27.32 -10.97 0.13
C LEU A 791 28.33 -9.87 0.45
N MET A 792 29.58 -10.20 0.78
CA MET A 792 30.59 -9.16 1.11
C MET A 792 30.92 -8.26 -0.09
N GLN A 793 30.91 -8.80 -1.31
CA GLN A 793 31.10 -8.01 -2.54
C GLN A 793 29.89 -7.11 -2.83
N ALA A 794 28.67 -7.58 -2.59
CA ALA A 794 27.46 -6.79 -2.74
C ALA A 794 27.38 -5.67 -1.69
N LEU A 795 27.67 -5.98 -0.42
CA LEU A 795 27.71 -5.01 0.67
C LEU A 795 28.73 -3.89 0.43
N GLN A 796 29.98 -4.20 0.01
CA GLN A 796 31.01 -3.17 -0.24
C GLN A 796 30.53 -2.10 -1.24
N ARG A 797 29.69 -2.47 -2.23
CA ARG A 797 29.15 -1.53 -3.23
C ARG A 797 28.24 -0.47 -2.63
N PHE A 798 27.65 -0.69 -1.45
CA PHE A 798 26.82 0.32 -0.79
C PHE A 798 27.63 1.37 -0.01
N LYS A 799 28.98 1.30 -0.01
CA LYS A 799 29.84 2.30 0.62
C LYS A 799 29.58 3.68 0.03
N GLY A 800 29.12 4.61 0.87
CA GLY A 800 28.82 6.00 0.48
C GLY A 800 27.51 6.21 -0.30
N LEU A 801 26.61 5.22 -0.37
CA LEU A 801 25.31 5.34 -1.05
C LEU A 801 24.41 6.42 -0.37
N PRO A 802 23.98 7.48 -1.08
CA PRO A 802 23.10 8.52 -0.52
C PRO A 802 21.72 7.99 -0.09
N PHE A 803 21.12 8.66 0.90
CA PHE A 803 19.82 8.33 1.51
C PHE A 803 19.67 6.93 2.15
N LEU A 804 20.76 6.14 2.24
CA LEU A 804 20.76 4.87 2.96
C LEU A 804 20.74 5.10 4.49
N ASN A 805 19.80 4.47 5.20
CA ASN A 805 19.75 4.48 6.68
C ASN A 805 20.60 3.36 7.28
N LYS A 806 20.38 2.11 6.84
CA LYS A 806 21.09 0.90 7.29
C LYS A 806 20.89 -0.26 6.31
N VAL A 807 21.62 -1.34 6.50
CA VAL A 807 21.45 -2.61 5.78
C VAL A 807 21.07 -3.72 6.76
N ILE A 808 19.96 -4.40 6.50
CA ILE A 808 19.55 -5.64 7.17
C ILE A 808 19.95 -6.83 6.30
N VAL A 809 20.86 -7.65 6.81
CA VAL A 809 21.23 -8.94 6.23
C VAL A 809 20.40 -10.02 6.91
N VAL A 810 19.45 -10.61 6.17
CA VAL A 810 18.59 -11.70 6.62
C VAL A 810 19.34 -13.02 6.41
N TRP A 811 19.85 -13.57 7.51
CA TRP A 811 20.77 -14.70 7.48
C TRP A 811 20.02 -16.04 7.48
N ASN A 812 19.64 -16.50 6.29
CA ASN A 812 18.87 -17.73 6.07
C ASN A 812 19.64 -19.04 6.31
N SER A 813 20.92 -18.96 6.69
CA SER A 813 21.77 -20.15 6.88
C SER A 813 21.77 -20.60 8.34
N GLU A 814 21.50 -21.89 8.58
CA GLU A 814 21.54 -22.52 9.92
C GLU A 814 22.89 -22.32 10.64
N ILE A 815 23.97 -22.34 9.86
CA ILE A 815 25.34 -22.07 10.32
C ILE A 815 25.54 -20.54 10.34
N PRO A 816 26.01 -19.95 11.45
CA PRO A 816 26.30 -18.51 11.53
C PRO A 816 27.48 -18.11 10.61
N PRO A 817 27.68 -16.81 10.33
CA PRO A 817 28.80 -16.35 9.54
C PRO A 817 30.14 -16.83 10.09
N SER A 818 31.11 -17.10 9.21
CA SER A 818 32.48 -17.41 9.65
C SER A 818 33.03 -16.29 10.56
N PRO A 819 33.61 -16.61 11.73
CA PRO A 819 34.24 -15.62 12.61
C PRO A 819 35.40 -14.85 11.97
N GLU A 820 35.98 -15.38 10.90
CA GLU A 820 37.06 -14.75 10.11
C GLU A 820 36.52 -13.83 8.99
N LEU A 821 35.20 -13.82 8.75
CA LEU A 821 34.56 -13.03 7.71
C LEU A 821 34.65 -11.53 8.04
N LYS A 822 35.15 -10.75 7.08
CA LYS A 822 35.38 -9.31 7.26
C LYS A 822 34.27 -8.49 6.61
N TRP A 823 33.60 -7.69 7.42
CA TRP A 823 32.40 -6.93 7.08
C TRP A 823 32.77 -5.52 6.60
N PRO A 824 32.24 -5.06 5.45
CA PRO A 824 32.64 -3.79 4.85
C PRO A 824 32.11 -2.59 5.63
N GLN A 825 32.95 -1.57 5.82
CA GLN A 825 32.59 -0.30 6.46
C GLN A 825 31.97 0.64 5.43
N ILE A 826 30.67 0.52 5.24
CA ILE A 826 29.90 1.24 4.21
C ILE A 826 29.46 2.67 4.60
N GLY A 827 29.71 3.08 5.85
CA GLY A 827 29.31 4.38 6.41
C GLY A 827 28.00 4.36 7.19
N VAL A 828 27.20 3.29 7.08
CA VAL A 828 25.96 3.05 7.82
C VAL A 828 26.00 1.72 8.59
N PRO A 829 25.12 1.48 9.57
CA PRO A 829 25.04 0.20 10.27
C PRO A 829 24.68 -0.96 9.34
N ILE A 830 25.39 -2.08 9.47
CA ILE A 830 24.97 -3.38 8.95
C ILE A 830 24.46 -4.21 10.13
N LYS A 831 23.20 -4.65 10.08
CA LYS A 831 22.56 -5.54 11.06
C LYS A 831 22.39 -6.91 10.45
N VAL A 832 22.93 -7.95 11.09
CA VAL A 832 22.81 -9.34 10.63
C VAL A 832 21.80 -10.06 11.51
N VAL A 833 20.62 -10.31 10.97
CA VAL A 833 19.46 -10.85 11.69
C VAL A 833 19.37 -12.36 11.47
N LYS A 834 19.18 -13.10 12.57
CA LYS A 834 19.06 -14.56 12.59
C LYS A 834 17.62 -14.98 12.30
N THR A 835 17.43 -15.85 11.32
CA THR A 835 16.15 -16.50 11.02
C THR A 835 16.04 -17.85 11.71
N GLU A 836 14.81 -18.31 12.02
CA GLU A 836 14.59 -19.65 12.59
C GLU A 836 14.77 -20.78 11.57
N ARG A 837 14.34 -20.55 10.32
CA ARG A 837 14.39 -21.52 9.21
C ARG A 837 14.76 -20.84 7.90
N ASN A 838 15.40 -21.58 6.98
CA ASN A 838 15.60 -21.12 5.61
C ASN A 838 14.24 -20.99 4.88
N SER A 839 13.76 -19.76 4.73
CA SER A 839 12.50 -19.39 4.08
C SER A 839 12.70 -18.10 3.28
N LEU A 840 12.07 -17.95 2.11
CA LEU A 840 12.12 -16.68 1.37
C LEU A 840 11.22 -15.60 2.01
N ASN A 841 10.17 -16.02 2.74
CA ASN A 841 9.28 -15.11 3.47
C ASN A 841 10.02 -14.20 4.46
N ASN A 842 11.18 -14.65 4.98
CA ASN A 842 11.97 -13.91 5.96
C ASN A 842 12.42 -12.52 5.46
N ARG A 843 12.54 -12.30 4.13
CA ARG A 843 12.91 -10.99 3.56
C ARG A 843 11.81 -9.91 3.71
N PHE A 844 10.59 -10.32 4.07
CA PHE A 844 9.42 -9.44 4.20
C PHE A 844 8.90 -9.33 5.64
N LEU A 845 9.64 -9.84 6.62
CA LEU A 845 9.30 -9.62 8.03
C LEU A 845 9.47 -8.13 8.38
N PRO A 846 8.52 -7.50 9.09
CA PRO A 846 8.58 -6.09 9.48
C PRO A 846 9.52 -5.92 10.68
N TYR A 847 10.81 -6.18 10.48
CA TYR A 847 11.83 -6.14 11.53
C TYR A 847 11.85 -4.80 12.27
N ALA A 848 11.93 -4.85 13.60
CA ALA A 848 12.00 -3.68 14.48
C ALA A 848 13.21 -2.78 14.21
N ASP A 849 14.31 -3.34 13.68
CA ASP A 849 15.45 -2.56 13.21
C ASP A 849 15.14 -1.73 11.94
N ILE A 850 14.07 -2.00 11.18
CA ILE A 850 13.70 -1.20 10.00
C ILE A 850 12.98 0.07 10.45
N GLU A 851 13.74 1.15 10.58
CA GLU A 851 13.29 2.46 11.06
C GLU A 851 12.79 3.40 9.94
N THR A 852 12.67 2.91 8.70
CA THR A 852 12.32 3.72 7.51
C THR A 852 11.02 3.26 6.85
N GLU A 853 10.25 4.21 6.31
CA GLU A 853 9.08 3.92 5.46
C GLU A 853 9.44 3.10 4.21
N ALA A 854 10.59 3.40 3.59
CA ALA A 854 11.08 2.71 2.40
C ALA A 854 11.96 1.50 2.76
N ILE A 855 11.69 0.37 2.11
CA ILE A 855 12.53 -0.82 2.08
C ILE A 855 12.98 -1.05 0.64
N LEU A 856 14.29 -1.11 0.40
CA LEU A 856 14.85 -1.69 -0.83
C LEU A 856 15.15 -3.16 -0.57
N SER A 857 14.32 -4.07 -1.10
CA SER A 857 14.66 -5.48 -1.13
C SER A 857 15.55 -5.77 -2.34
N ILE A 858 16.65 -6.48 -2.08
CA ILE A 858 17.65 -6.81 -3.08
C ILE A 858 18.23 -8.21 -2.85
N ASP A 859 18.51 -8.95 -3.92
CA ASP A 859 19.17 -10.27 -3.85
C ASP A 859 20.68 -10.13 -3.64
N ASP A 860 21.32 -11.12 -2.99
CA ASP A 860 22.76 -11.04 -2.68
C ASP A 860 23.69 -11.18 -3.91
N ASP A 861 23.17 -11.56 -5.09
CA ASP A 861 23.85 -11.53 -6.39
C ASP A 861 23.36 -10.42 -7.34
N ALA A 862 22.45 -9.54 -6.91
CA ALA A 862 21.98 -8.42 -7.72
C ALA A 862 23.06 -7.34 -7.93
N HIS A 863 22.99 -6.66 -9.07
CA HIS A 863 23.95 -5.64 -9.50
C HIS A 863 23.21 -4.37 -9.93
N LEU A 864 23.14 -3.38 -9.03
CA LEU A 864 22.64 -2.04 -9.29
C LEU A 864 23.72 -1.01 -8.96
N ARG A 865 23.79 0.08 -9.72
CA ARG A 865 24.63 1.25 -9.40
C ARG A 865 23.94 2.20 -8.43
N HIS A 866 24.68 3.15 -7.87
CA HIS A 866 24.12 4.18 -6.98
C HIS A 866 23.08 5.06 -7.69
N ASP A 867 23.31 5.43 -8.95
CA ASP A 867 22.37 6.27 -9.72
C ASP A 867 21.03 5.56 -9.93
N GLU A 868 21.06 4.26 -10.22
CA GLU A 868 19.87 3.42 -10.35
C GLU A 868 19.10 3.33 -9.02
N ILE A 869 19.79 3.01 -7.92
CA ILE A 869 19.17 2.90 -6.59
C ILE A 869 18.52 4.24 -6.18
N VAL A 870 19.23 5.36 -6.35
CA VAL A 870 18.73 6.68 -5.98
C VAL A 870 17.59 7.14 -6.91
N PHE A 871 17.62 6.78 -8.20
CA PHE A 871 16.49 6.99 -9.11
C PHE A 871 15.25 6.18 -8.69
N GLY A 872 15.43 4.89 -8.38
CA GLY A 872 14.36 4.02 -7.88
C GLY A 872 13.73 4.54 -6.59
N PHE A 873 14.55 5.04 -5.65
CA PHE A 873 14.06 5.69 -4.43
C PHE A 873 13.24 6.96 -4.75
N ARG A 874 13.70 7.82 -5.66
CA ARG A 874 12.96 9.03 -6.07
C ARG A 874 11.58 8.69 -6.65
N VAL A 875 11.50 7.70 -7.55
CA VAL A 875 10.21 7.25 -8.12
C VAL A 875 9.30 6.62 -7.05
N TRP A 876 9.85 5.83 -6.11
CA TRP A 876 9.06 5.29 -4.99
C TRP A 876 8.46 6.38 -4.09
N ARG A 877 9.14 7.53 -3.89
CA ARG A 877 8.60 8.64 -3.07
C ARG A 877 7.37 9.30 -3.69
N GLU A 878 7.22 9.19 -5.02
CA GLU A 878 6.07 9.66 -5.79
C GLU A 878 4.94 8.61 -5.83
N GLU A 879 5.26 7.31 -5.90
CA GLU A 879 4.31 6.18 -6.00
C GLU A 879 4.43 5.19 -4.82
N ARG A 880 4.33 5.68 -3.57
CA ARG A 880 4.59 4.92 -2.32
C ARG A 880 3.73 3.67 -2.12
N ASN A 881 2.54 3.67 -2.72
CA ASN A 881 1.57 2.58 -2.70
C ASN A 881 1.84 1.51 -3.77
N ARG A 882 3.04 1.48 -4.37
CA ARG A 882 3.46 0.48 -5.35
C ARG A 882 4.80 -0.16 -4.97
N VAL A 883 5.06 -1.31 -5.61
CA VAL A 883 6.43 -1.82 -5.78
C VAL A 883 7.09 -1.03 -6.92
N VAL A 884 8.29 -0.52 -6.71
CA VAL A 884 9.06 0.25 -7.71
C VAL A 884 10.44 -0.37 -7.86
N GLY A 885 10.73 -0.94 -9.03
CA GLY A 885 11.96 -1.71 -9.25
C GLY A 885 12.19 -2.08 -10.72
N PHE A 886 13.30 -2.74 -10.97
CA PHE A 886 13.86 -2.91 -12.31
C PHE A 886 13.38 -4.18 -13.05
N PRO A 887 13.24 -5.37 -12.42
CA PRO A 887 12.89 -6.59 -13.14
C PRO A 887 11.37 -6.70 -13.37
N GLY A 888 10.88 -6.07 -14.44
CA GLY A 888 9.48 -6.21 -14.88
C GLY A 888 9.14 -7.62 -15.41
N ARG A 889 7.92 -8.09 -15.13
CA ARG A 889 7.35 -9.37 -15.59
C ARG A 889 5.86 -9.23 -15.90
N TYR A 890 5.28 -10.25 -16.54
CA TYR A 890 3.84 -10.31 -16.77
C TYR A 890 3.25 -11.72 -16.60
N HIS A 891 1.94 -11.77 -16.43
CA HIS A 891 1.14 -13.00 -16.49
C HIS A 891 0.10 -12.87 -17.61
N ALA A 892 -0.29 -13.99 -18.22
CA ALA A 892 -1.32 -14.02 -19.26
C ALA A 892 -2.14 -15.31 -19.18
N TRP A 893 -3.43 -15.24 -19.50
CA TRP A 893 -4.30 -16.42 -19.54
C TRP A 893 -4.11 -17.20 -20.84
N ASN A 894 -3.77 -18.49 -20.75
CA ASN A 894 -3.77 -19.36 -21.91
C ASN A 894 -5.15 -20.02 -22.10
N LEU A 895 -5.84 -19.67 -23.19
CA LEU A 895 -7.11 -20.28 -23.58
C LEU A 895 -7.02 -21.77 -23.94
N ALA A 896 -5.85 -22.26 -24.37
CA ALA A 896 -5.67 -23.68 -24.70
C ALA A 896 -5.58 -24.55 -23.44
N ASP A 897 -4.80 -24.10 -22.45
CA ASP A 897 -4.52 -24.85 -21.21
C ASP A 897 -5.51 -24.51 -20.08
N GLN A 898 -6.31 -23.45 -20.24
CA GLN A 898 -7.22 -22.89 -19.21
C GLN A 898 -6.51 -22.56 -17.89
N MET A 899 -5.34 -21.93 -17.98
CA MET A 899 -4.53 -21.52 -16.83
C MET A 899 -3.78 -20.20 -17.06
N TRP A 900 -3.34 -19.58 -15.97
CA TRP A 900 -2.44 -18.42 -16.00
C TRP A 900 -0.99 -18.85 -16.19
N ASN A 901 -0.32 -18.27 -17.18
CA ASN A 901 1.10 -18.47 -17.45
C ASN A 901 1.90 -17.24 -17.05
N TYR A 902 2.93 -17.43 -16.22
CA TYR A 902 3.97 -16.44 -15.94
C TYR A 902 4.92 -16.32 -17.14
N ASN A 903 5.41 -15.11 -17.45
CA ASN A 903 6.33 -14.88 -18.55
C ASN A 903 7.38 -13.80 -18.22
N SER A 904 8.61 -14.04 -18.69
CA SER A 904 9.79 -13.20 -18.47
C SER A 904 10.38 -12.58 -19.75
N ASN A 905 9.75 -12.80 -20.90
CA ASN A 905 10.10 -12.11 -22.14
C ASN A 905 9.78 -10.60 -22.05
N TYR A 906 10.52 -9.80 -22.82
CA TYR A 906 10.23 -8.38 -22.99
C TYR A 906 8.87 -8.17 -23.68
N SER A 907 7.94 -7.54 -22.96
CA SER A 907 6.59 -7.16 -23.40
C SER A 907 6.41 -5.64 -23.26
N CYS A 908 5.40 -5.09 -23.93
CA CYS A 908 4.93 -3.71 -23.67
C CYS A 908 3.92 -3.64 -22.50
N GLU A 909 3.46 -4.79 -22.03
CA GLU A 909 2.50 -4.95 -20.94
C GLU A 909 3.21 -5.69 -19.79
N LEU A 910 3.30 -5.03 -18.63
CA LEU A 910 3.87 -5.59 -17.41
C LEU A 910 2.81 -5.61 -16.32
N SER A 911 2.81 -6.64 -15.48
CA SER A 911 1.85 -6.80 -14.38
C SER A 911 2.51 -7.07 -13.03
N MET A 912 3.83 -7.27 -12.99
CA MET A 912 4.60 -7.60 -11.79
C MET A 912 6.00 -6.99 -11.87
N ILE A 913 6.58 -6.64 -10.72
CA ILE A 913 7.97 -6.21 -10.56
C ILE A 913 8.62 -7.10 -9.50
N LEU A 914 9.75 -7.75 -9.83
CA LEU A 914 10.36 -8.71 -8.90
C LEU A 914 11.07 -8.02 -7.74
N THR A 915 10.81 -8.49 -6.52
CA THR A 915 11.31 -7.94 -5.25
C THR A 915 12.80 -8.21 -5.00
N GLY A 916 13.49 -8.92 -5.90
CA GLY A 916 14.95 -9.08 -5.89
C GLY A 916 15.74 -7.83 -6.27
N ALA A 917 15.07 -6.78 -6.75
CA ALA A 917 15.64 -5.45 -6.97
C ALA A 917 14.53 -4.38 -7.01
N ALA A 918 13.85 -4.16 -5.88
CA ALA A 918 12.72 -3.22 -5.80
C ALA A 918 12.52 -2.56 -4.43
N PHE A 919 12.05 -1.31 -4.48
CA PHE A 919 11.51 -0.56 -3.35
C PHE A 919 10.05 -0.92 -3.09
N PHE A 920 9.68 -1.01 -1.81
CA PHE A 920 8.29 -1.03 -1.34
C PHE A 920 8.18 -0.38 0.05
N HIS A 921 6.95 -0.05 0.47
CA HIS A 921 6.69 0.62 1.75
C HIS A 921 6.54 -0.39 2.91
N LYS A 922 7.15 -0.14 4.09
CA LYS A 922 7.17 -1.06 5.26
C LYS A 922 5.79 -1.60 5.68
N TYR A 923 4.73 -0.80 5.53
CA TYR A 923 3.32 -1.24 5.62
C TYR A 923 3.05 -2.61 4.96
N TYR A 924 3.56 -2.86 3.75
CA TYR A 924 3.34 -4.12 3.04
C TYR A 924 4.12 -5.30 3.65
N ALA A 925 5.21 -5.08 4.40
CA ALA A 925 5.88 -6.13 5.17
C ALA A 925 4.97 -6.66 6.31
N PHE A 926 4.30 -5.76 7.03
CA PHE A 926 3.29 -6.13 8.03
C PHE A 926 2.11 -6.86 7.39
N LEU A 927 1.57 -6.35 6.28
CA LEU A 927 0.47 -7.02 5.57
C LEU A 927 0.87 -8.42 5.07
N TYR A 928 2.09 -8.58 4.53
CA TYR A 928 2.60 -9.86 4.06
C TYR A 928 2.76 -10.86 5.21
N SER A 929 3.33 -10.42 6.32
CA SER A 929 3.63 -11.29 7.45
C SER A 929 2.39 -11.67 8.25
N TYR A 930 1.53 -10.72 8.58
CA TYR A 930 0.48 -10.89 9.60
C TYR A 930 -0.96 -10.87 9.06
N VAL A 931 -1.22 -10.27 7.88
CA VAL A 931 -2.58 -10.17 7.30
C VAL A 931 -2.79 -11.14 6.13
N MET A 932 -1.76 -11.40 5.32
CA MET A 932 -1.82 -12.39 4.24
C MET A 932 -2.09 -13.78 4.83
N PRO A 933 -3.07 -14.55 4.31
CA PRO A 933 -3.34 -15.90 4.81
C PRO A 933 -2.11 -16.79 4.71
N ALA A 934 -1.78 -17.49 5.80
CA ALA A 934 -0.58 -18.33 5.92
C ALA A 934 -0.40 -19.27 4.70
N ALA A 935 -1.48 -19.87 4.21
CA ALA A 935 -1.50 -20.76 3.05
C ALA A 935 -0.87 -20.20 1.75
N ILE A 936 -0.72 -18.88 1.58
CA ILE A 936 0.06 -18.30 0.47
C ILE A 936 1.56 -18.37 0.78
N ARG A 937 1.97 -17.93 1.97
CA ARG A 937 3.36 -18.01 2.46
C ARG A 937 3.85 -19.45 2.61
N ASP A 938 2.96 -20.37 2.94
CA ASP A 938 3.23 -21.81 2.98
C ASP A 938 3.52 -22.37 1.57
N LYS A 939 2.90 -21.82 0.51
CA LYS A 939 3.27 -22.15 -0.87
C LYS A 939 4.61 -21.56 -1.31
N VAL A 940 4.97 -20.38 -0.80
CA VAL A 940 6.32 -19.82 -0.98
C VAL A 940 7.37 -20.73 -0.36
N ASP A 941 7.09 -21.33 0.80
CA ASP A 941 8.00 -22.29 1.45
C ASP A 941 7.94 -23.70 0.85
N GLU A 942 6.80 -24.15 0.30
CA GLU A 942 6.67 -25.43 -0.43
C GLU A 942 7.50 -25.44 -1.72
N TYR A 943 7.52 -24.31 -2.46
CA TYR A 943 8.24 -24.19 -3.73
C TYR A 943 9.62 -23.53 -3.60
N LEU A 944 9.93 -22.92 -2.44
CA LEU A 944 11.11 -22.06 -2.22
C LEU A 944 11.27 -21.01 -3.33
N ASN A 945 10.14 -20.37 -3.69
CA ASN A 945 10.02 -19.45 -4.83
C ASN A 945 8.71 -18.63 -4.73
N CYS A 946 8.49 -17.70 -5.66
CA CYS A 946 7.24 -16.94 -5.83
C CYS A 946 6.89 -15.98 -4.68
N GLU A 947 7.83 -15.62 -3.81
CA GLU A 947 7.60 -14.60 -2.77
C GLU A 947 7.38 -13.21 -3.39
N ASP A 948 8.05 -12.96 -4.52
CA ASP A 948 7.86 -11.80 -5.38
C ASP A 948 6.44 -11.74 -5.97
N ILE A 949 5.91 -12.84 -6.49
CA ILE A 949 4.55 -12.95 -7.00
C ILE A 949 3.55 -12.71 -5.86
N ALA A 950 3.75 -13.34 -4.70
CA ALA A 950 2.89 -13.14 -3.53
C ALA A 950 2.85 -11.67 -3.06
N MET A 951 3.99 -10.98 -3.05
CA MET A 951 4.05 -9.54 -2.78
C MET A 951 3.36 -8.70 -3.86
N ASN A 952 3.50 -9.03 -5.14
CA ASN A 952 2.82 -8.30 -6.21
C ASN A 952 1.29 -8.47 -6.14
N PHE A 953 0.78 -9.65 -5.80
CA PHE A 953 -0.65 -9.86 -5.53
C PHE A 953 -1.13 -8.98 -4.36
N LEU A 954 -0.34 -8.89 -3.28
CA LEU A 954 -0.66 -8.09 -2.08
C LEU A 954 -0.64 -6.57 -2.30
N VAL A 955 0.16 -6.06 -3.24
CA VAL A 955 0.25 -4.61 -3.52
C VAL A 955 -0.75 -4.17 -4.60
N SER A 956 -1.28 -5.10 -5.39
CA SER A 956 -2.21 -4.81 -6.50
C SER A 956 -3.70 -4.93 -6.15
N HIS A 957 -4.03 -5.44 -4.96
CA HIS A 957 -5.40 -5.69 -4.47
C HIS A 957 -5.57 -5.11 -3.06
#